data_AF-A0A4V5NGV0-F1
#
_entry.id   AF-A0A4V5NGV0-F1
#
_cell.length_a   1.000
_cell.length_b   1.000
_cell.length_c   1.000
_cell.angle_alpha   90.00
_cell.angle_beta   90.00
_cell.angle_gamma   90.00
#
_symmetry.space_group_name_H-M   'P 1'
#
loop_
_entity.id
_entity.type
_entity.pdbx_description
1 polymer ?
#
loop_
_entity_poly.entity_id
_entity_poly.type
_entity_poly.pdbx_seq_one_letter_code
_entity_poly.pdbx_strand_id
1 'polypeptide(L)'
;MGFALLRPLYTIMSIPKPPPGHFTLLYFASATSFTRKSHDFLSAPLPLSRLYDTVEKKYPGIREKVLSSSALTVNLYYVDVEEEAGKGEEGMVIQAGDEVAVIPPYLKSKPSVTPDFGPKADVASIVKGVIDDIRQNGDAAVKKYSQQFDKWDPKAGFKLSRERVDEIISQVDPQIISDIKEVQQNVRKFAQAQKDHLQDFEIEMSPGVHLGQKNIPIASVGAYIPGGRYPLLASAHMTILTAKVAGVPNVVACTPPIAGEIPANTVAAMHLAGADHIYLLGGVQAVAAMALGTESIDVCDFIAGPGNAFVAEAKKQLFGNIGIDLLAGPTEVLIVADEKADPYMCAVDLLSQAEHGPDTPAVLITNSEKVGRETIEHIEKLLPILPTRELAGTSWKNFGEVIIVRDLEEAYKLADQYASEHVQILTERPREALNAMKNYGSIFLGANTCVSYGDKCIGTNHVLPTRGAAKYTGGLWVGKYLKTCTYQEVTDDQASGRLGELCARSARAERFEGHARSGDLRAHNLLGKNPSTFGPSADNLTWPTTSSGLGIQYTSTAGQPTPPVTSTFPPTMFQYPIDEQYAKSTASPPEIRHPQPRRSYTNIAPNPTSIVQGKRQRDDDERTEPGSSSKRRKRTASIASADMTEDDRFLVQLKEDENLPWKDIATRFHTDKGKNFQVAALQMRYKRLREKYRIWEEQDVSALRLAHEYWDKYRWEIISAKVGRMVDFGVTERWPARHCARKWQEMETMAMAQPMTTTTTGVTPGVSSTQFSSPVDAPMHFAFMPIQ
;
A
#
# COMPACT_ATOMS: atom_id res chain seq x y z
N MET A 1 -10.88 11.40 -12.44
CA MET A 1 -10.80 11.98 -11.07
C MET A 1 -10.10 13.35 -11.01
N GLY A 2 -9.30 13.76 -12.00
CA GLY A 2 -8.44 14.97 -11.89
C GLY A 2 -9.09 16.35 -12.11
N PHE A 3 -10.41 16.48 -12.23
CA PHE A 3 -11.03 17.68 -12.81
C PHE A 3 -11.76 18.63 -11.83
N ALA A 4 -11.63 18.43 -10.52
CA ALA A 4 -12.17 19.35 -9.50
C ALA A 4 -11.17 20.43 -9.04
N LEU A 5 -9.98 20.50 -9.64
CA LEU A 5 -8.77 21.05 -9.02
C LEU A 5 -8.42 22.51 -9.36
N LEU A 6 -9.17 23.18 -10.25
CA LEU A 6 -8.84 24.55 -10.70
C LEU A 6 -9.30 25.68 -9.76
N ARG A 7 -10.23 25.42 -8.82
CA ARG A 7 -10.82 26.49 -7.98
C ARG A 7 -9.85 27.17 -7.01
N PRO A 8 -8.93 26.49 -6.31
CA PRO A 8 -8.03 27.15 -5.35
C PRO A 8 -7.01 28.10 -5.99
N LEU A 9 -6.68 27.90 -7.27
CA LEU A 9 -5.70 28.70 -8.01
C LEU A 9 -6.18 30.13 -8.32
N TYR A 10 -7.50 30.36 -8.39
CA TYR A 10 -8.06 31.61 -8.91
C TYR A 10 -8.48 32.64 -7.87
N THR A 11 -8.48 32.31 -6.57
CA THR A 11 -8.90 33.24 -5.50
C THR A 11 -7.94 34.43 -5.27
N ILE A 12 -6.86 34.55 -6.05
CA ILE A 12 -5.78 35.55 -5.84
C ILE A 12 -5.67 36.57 -7.00
N MET A 13 -6.41 36.39 -8.11
CA MET A 13 -6.42 37.38 -9.20
C MET A 13 -7.74 38.15 -9.25
N SER A 14 -7.68 39.47 -9.06
CA SER A 14 -8.82 40.39 -9.14
C SER A 14 -9.24 40.62 -10.59
N ILE A 15 -9.93 39.65 -11.18
CA ILE A 15 -10.58 39.77 -12.49
C ILE A 15 -11.68 40.87 -12.38
N PRO A 16 -11.76 41.84 -13.32
CA PRO A 16 -12.80 42.85 -13.29
C PRO A 16 -14.18 42.19 -13.45
N LYS A 17 -15.19 42.69 -12.72
CA LYS A 17 -16.57 42.20 -12.92
C LYS A 17 -17.00 42.45 -14.37
N PRO A 18 -17.61 41.46 -15.05
CA PRO A 18 -18.10 41.65 -16.41
C PRO A 18 -19.17 42.77 -16.45
N PRO A 19 -19.27 43.53 -17.55
CA PRO A 19 -20.36 44.48 -17.74
C PRO A 19 -21.73 43.79 -17.64
N PRO A 20 -22.82 44.52 -17.31
CA PRO A 20 -24.18 43.97 -17.37
C PRO A 20 -24.45 43.29 -18.73
N GLY A 21 -25.08 42.12 -18.70
CA GLY A 21 -25.35 41.34 -19.90
C GLY A 21 -24.13 40.67 -20.55
N HIS A 22 -23.00 40.52 -19.84
CA HIS A 22 -21.81 39.84 -20.34
C HIS A 22 -21.36 38.70 -19.40
N PHE A 23 -20.64 37.73 -19.97
CA PHE A 23 -19.89 36.70 -19.24
C PHE A 23 -18.39 36.92 -19.40
N THR A 24 -17.60 36.37 -18.49
CA THR A 24 -16.14 36.43 -18.52
C THR A 24 -15.59 35.22 -19.27
N LEU A 25 -14.78 35.44 -20.30
CA LEU A 25 -14.03 34.39 -20.98
C LEU A 25 -12.55 34.49 -20.57
N LEU A 26 -12.04 33.46 -19.91
CA LEU A 26 -10.66 33.35 -19.43
C LEU A 26 -9.82 32.56 -20.44
N TYR A 27 -8.62 33.07 -20.72
CA TYR A 27 -7.67 32.46 -21.66
C TYR A 27 -6.41 32.00 -20.92
N PHE A 28 -6.02 30.74 -21.14
CA PHE A 28 -4.86 30.10 -20.52
C PHE A 28 -3.81 29.73 -21.58
N ALA A 29 -2.54 29.79 -21.22
CA ALA A 29 -1.37 29.39 -22.01
C ALA A 29 -1.47 29.68 -23.52
N SER A 30 -1.72 28.68 -24.39
CA SER A 30 -1.81 28.89 -25.85
C SER A 30 -2.91 29.88 -26.25
N ALA A 31 -4.03 29.92 -25.53
CA ALA A 31 -5.09 30.92 -25.71
C ALA A 31 -4.62 32.33 -25.30
N THR A 32 -3.84 32.45 -24.22
CA THR A 32 -3.23 33.72 -23.79
C THR A 32 -2.22 34.21 -24.83
N SER A 33 -1.35 33.33 -25.32
CA SER A 33 -0.34 33.61 -26.34
C SER A 33 -0.97 34.04 -27.67
N PHE A 34 -2.07 33.40 -28.08
CA PHE A 34 -2.79 33.74 -29.31
C PHE A 34 -3.55 35.07 -29.22
N THR A 35 -4.30 35.28 -28.14
CA THR A 35 -5.16 36.46 -27.97
C THR A 35 -4.44 37.70 -27.44
N ARG A 36 -3.25 37.50 -26.84
CA ARG A 36 -2.51 38.48 -26.02
C ARG A 36 -3.32 39.04 -24.84
N LYS A 37 -4.29 38.28 -24.33
CA LYS A 37 -5.12 38.63 -23.16
C LYS A 37 -5.21 37.45 -22.19
N SER A 38 -5.35 37.76 -20.89
CA SER A 38 -5.71 36.76 -19.87
C SER A 38 -7.22 36.52 -19.76
N HIS A 39 -8.04 37.49 -20.19
CA HIS A 39 -9.49 37.43 -20.17
C HIS A 39 -10.11 38.36 -21.22
N ASP A 40 -11.39 38.15 -21.51
CA ASP A 40 -12.22 39.03 -22.32
C ASP A 40 -13.67 38.97 -21.84
N PHE A 41 -14.50 39.91 -22.29
CA PHE A 41 -15.94 39.90 -22.04
C PHE A 41 -16.69 39.64 -23.34
N LEU A 42 -17.69 38.78 -23.27
CA LEU A 42 -18.58 38.42 -24.38
C LEU A 42 -20.03 38.55 -23.92
N SER A 43 -20.90 38.97 -24.84
CA SER A 43 -22.30 39.22 -24.52
C SER A 43 -23.05 37.92 -24.23
N ALA A 44 -23.93 37.97 -23.24
CA ALA A 44 -24.80 36.88 -22.81
C ALA A 44 -26.28 37.29 -23.02
N PRO A 45 -27.21 36.33 -23.17
CA PRO A 45 -27.00 34.88 -23.23
C PRO A 45 -26.31 34.43 -24.51
N LEU A 46 -25.41 33.44 -24.42
CA LEU A 46 -24.75 32.83 -25.58
C LEU A 46 -24.89 31.30 -25.51
N PRO A 47 -25.54 30.63 -26.49
CA PRO A 47 -25.51 29.18 -26.60
C PRO A 47 -24.06 28.70 -26.70
N LEU A 48 -23.67 27.70 -25.89
CA LEU A 48 -22.30 27.21 -25.83
C LEU A 48 -21.80 26.73 -27.21
N SER A 49 -22.68 26.13 -28.01
CA SER A 49 -22.44 25.73 -29.40
C SER A 49 -21.98 26.87 -30.31
N ARG A 50 -22.33 28.14 -29.99
CA ARG A 50 -21.91 29.34 -30.72
C ARG A 50 -20.66 30.02 -30.12
N LEU A 51 -20.10 29.50 -29.03
CA LEU A 51 -18.92 30.07 -28.37
C LEU A 51 -17.70 30.08 -29.31
N TYR A 52 -17.38 28.95 -29.93
CA TYR A 52 -16.24 28.85 -30.84
C TYR A 52 -16.36 29.79 -32.04
N ASP A 53 -17.52 29.88 -32.68
CA ASP A 53 -17.76 30.82 -33.80
C ASP A 53 -17.65 32.28 -33.35
N THR A 54 -18.07 32.60 -32.12
CA THR A 54 -18.02 33.96 -31.56
C THR A 54 -16.59 34.37 -31.24
N VAL A 55 -15.79 33.46 -30.69
CA VAL A 55 -14.37 33.69 -30.38
C VAL A 55 -13.52 33.72 -31.65
N GLU A 56 -13.79 32.86 -32.63
CA GLU A 56 -13.15 32.85 -33.95
C GLU A 56 -13.38 34.15 -34.73
N LYS A 57 -14.62 34.70 -34.72
CA LYS A 57 -14.91 36.02 -35.31
C LYS A 57 -14.12 37.16 -34.67
N LYS A 58 -13.77 37.04 -33.38
CA LYS A 58 -13.01 38.04 -32.63
C LYS A 58 -11.50 37.84 -32.76
N TYR A 59 -11.07 36.60 -32.98
CA TYR A 59 -9.67 36.18 -33.09
C TYR A 59 -9.50 35.14 -34.22
N PRO A 60 -9.41 35.58 -35.50
CA PRO A 60 -9.34 34.65 -36.63
C PRO A 60 -8.17 33.65 -36.54
N GLY A 61 -8.47 32.37 -36.74
CA GLY A 61 -7.55 31.25 -36.63
C GLY A 61 -7.38 30.66 -35.21
N ILE A 62 -8.07 31.20 -34.20
CA ILE A 62 -8.00 30.66 -32.82
C ILE A 62 -8.69 29.30 -32.70
N ARG A 63 -9.72 29.03 -33.52
CA ARG A 63 -10.49 27.78 -33.45
C ARG A 63 -9.61 26.57 -33.68
N GLU A 64 -8.82 26.58 -34.75
CA GLU A 64 -7.94 25.47 -35.13
C GLU A 64 -6.68 25.38 -34.26
N LYS A 65 -6.14 26.52 -33.83
CA LYS A 65 -4.85 26.59 -33.12
C LYS A 65 -4.96 26.45 -31.61
N VAL A 66 -6.14 26.70 -31.05
CA VAL A 66 -6.37 26.75 -29.60
C VAL A 66 -7.66 26.04 -29.23
N LEU A 67 -8.81 26.42 -29.77
CA LEU A 67 -10.10 25.98 -29.22
C LEU A 67 -10.41 24.51 -29.49
N SER A 68 -10.08 24.00 -30.67
CA SER A 68 -10.28 22.59 -31.05
C SER A 68 -9.44 21.61 -30.23
N SER A 69 -8.29 22.06 -29.71
CA SER A 69 -7.46 21.30 -28.78
C SER A 69 -7.80 21.59 -27.32
N SER A 70 -8.45 22.72 -26.99
CA SER A 70 -8.72 23.16 -25.62
C SER A 70 -9.95 22.50 -24.99
N ALA A 71 -9.85 22.20 -23.69
CA ALA A 71 -10.98 21.87 -22.86
C ALA A 71 -11.66 23.18 -22.38
N LEU A 72 -12.98 23.16 -22.30
CA LEU A 72 -13.76 24.27 -21.77
C LEU A 72 -14.36 23.94 -20.41
N THR A 73 -14.44 24.97 -19.56
CA THR A 73 -15.33 24.95 -18.40
C THR A 73 -16.27 26.16 -18.41
N VAL A 74 -17.46 26.00 -17.83
CA VAL A 74 -18.38 27.09 -17.48
C VAL A 74 -18.67 26.98 -15.98
N ASN A 75 -18.42 28.05 -15.22
CA ASN A 75 -18.50 28.08 -13.76
C ASN A 75 -17.77 26.90 -13.10
N LEU A 76 -16.60 26.54 -13.65
CA LEU A 76 -15.73 25.42 -13.24
C LEU A 76 -16.28 24.01 -13.51
N TYR A 77 -17.40 23.87 -14.22
CA TYR A 77 -17.87 22.59 -14.75
C TYR A 77 -17.37 22.40 -16.17
N TYR A 78 -16.71 21.27 -16.46
CA TYR A 78 -16.31 20.94 -17.82
C TYR A 78 -17.53 20.76 -18.72
N VAL A 79 -17.44 21.32 -19.92
CA VAL A 79 -18.49 21.28 -20.93
C VAL A 79 -17.91 20.81 -22.26
N ASP A 80 -18.63 19.93 -22.95
CA ASP A 80 -18.30 19.48 -24.29
C ASP A 80 -19.10 20.30 -25.30
N VAL A 81 -18.43 21.09 -26.14
CA VAL A 81 -19.08 21.94 -27.13
C VAL A 81 -19.66 21.13 -28.28
N GLU A 82 -19.07 19.96 -28.60
CA GLU A 82 -19.57 19.10 -29.68
C GLU A 82 -20.81 18.32 -29.23
N GLU A 83 -20.84 17.84 -27.97
CA GLU A 83 -22.05 17.24 -27.38
C GLU A 83 -23.21 18.24 -27.31
N GLU A 84 -22.94 19.49 -26.89
CA GLU A 84 -23.95 20.54 -26.81
C GLU A 84 -24.36 21.10 -28.19
N ALA A 85 -23.47 21.11 -29.19
CA ALA A 85 -23.83 21.40 -30.58
C ALA A 85 -24.80 20.36 -31.16
N GLY A 86 -24.70 19.11 -30.72
CA GLY A 86 -25.65 18.03 -31.07
C GLY A 86 -27.06 18.21 -30.49
N LYS A 87 -27.25 19.08 -29.48
CA LYS A 87 -28.54 19.33 -28.80
C LYS A 87 -29.33 20.52 -29.39
N GLY A 88 -28.82 21.16 -30.46
CA GLY A 88 -29.52 22.25 -31.14
C GLY A 88 -29.67 23.51 -30.28
N GLU A 89 -30.81 24.21 -30.38
CA GLU A 89 -31.09 25.39 -29.56
C GLU A 89 -31.54 25.06 -28.11
N GLU A 90 -31.68 23.77 -27.76
CA GLU A 90 -31.96 23.32 -26.38
C GLU A 90 -30.69 23.08 -25.54
N GLY A 91 -29.50 23.22 -26.14
CA GLY A 91 -28.22 23.05 -25.46
C GLY A 91 -27.89 24.13 -24.42
N MET A 92 -26.83 23.91 -23.66
CA MET A 92 -26.38 24.80 -22.58
C MET A 92 -26.16 26.24 -23.05
N VAL A 93 -26.75 27.19 -22.32
CA VAL A 93 -26.64 28.64 -22.60
C VAL A 93 -25.85 29.33 -21.50
N ILE A 94 -24.73 29.94 -21.87
CA ILE A 94 -23.89 30.76 -20.99
C ILE A 94 -24.65 32.04 -20.63
N GLN A 95 -24.78 32.32 -19.34
CA GLN A 95 -25.55 33.43 -18.78
C GLN A 95 -24.68 34.62 -18.42
N ALA A 96 -25.31 35.78 -18.19
CA ALA A 96 -24.61 36.98 -17.74
C ALA A 96 -24.03 36.76 -16.33
N GLY A 97 -22.74 37.02 -16.16
CA GLY A 97 -21.99 36.76 -14.93
C GLY A 97 -21.32 35.38 -14.84
N ASP A 98 -21.51 34.49 -15.83
CA ASP A 98 -20.78 33.22 -15.88
C ASP A 98 -19.28 33.42 -16.11
N GLU A 99 -18.46 32.49 -15.61
CA GLU A 99 -17.02 32.40 -15.89
C GLU A 99 -16.75 31.19 -16.79
N VAL A 100 -16.30 31.46 -18.01
CA VAL A 100 -15.95 30.45 -19.02
C VAL A 100 -14.44 30.41 -19.18
N ALA A 101 -13.80 29.23 -19.16
CA ALA A 101 -12.34 29.12 -19.27
C ALA A 101 -11.91 28.20 -20.40
N VAL A 102 -11.09 28.74 -21.32
CA VAL A 102 -10.37 28.00 -22.38
C VAL A 102 -9.06 27.48 -21.81
N ILE A 103 -9.01 26.20 -21.50
CA ILE A 103 -7.88 25.52 -20.86
C ILE A 103 -7.23 24.60 -21.89
N PRO A 104 -6.00 24.85 -22.36
CA PRO A 104 -5.32 23.88 -23.23
C PRO A 104 -4.96 22.63 -22.42
N PRO A 105 -5.49 21.44 -22.75
CA PRO A 105 -5.00 20.19 -22.22
C PRO A 105 -3.65 19.88 -22.87
N TYR A 106 -2.81 19.21 -22.11
CA TYR A 106 -1.91 18.14 -22.57
C TYR A 106 -1.54 18.17 -24.07
N LEU A 107 -0.36 18.69 -24.43
CA LEU A 107 0.24 18.46 -25.76
C LEU A 107 0.38 16.96 -26.07
N LYS A 108 0.57 16.17 -25.02
CA LYS A 108 0.42 14.73 -25.02
C LYS A 108 -0.22 14.29 -23.70
N SER A 109 -1.30 13.54 -23.78
CA SER A 109 -1.89 12.83 -22.65
C SER A 109 -1.56 11.34 -22.73
N LYS A 110 -1.67 10.65 -21.59
CA LYS A 110 -1.84 9.19 -21.57
C LYS A 110 -3.23 8.79 -22.09
N PRO A 111 -3.39 7.57 -22.64
CA PRO A 111 -4.71 7.06 -23.04
C PRO A 111 -5.73 7.12 -21.89
N SER A 112 -7.00 7.38 -22.21
CA SER A 112 -8.09 7.46 -21.24
C SER A 112 -8.42 6.12 -20.56
N VAL A 113 -8.04 5.01 -21.20
CA VAL A 113 -8.09 3.66 -20.65
C VAL A 113 -6.68 3.27 -20.24
N THR A 114 -6.46 2.99 -18.95
CA THR A 114 -5.20 2.45 -18.45
C THR A 114 -4.89 1.14 -19.19
N PRO A 115 -3.67 0.93 -19.73
CA PRO A 115 -3.33 -0.29 -20.44
C PRO A 115 -3.58 -1.53 -19.56
N ASP A 116 -4.34 -2.49 -20.07
CA ASP A 116 -4.47 -3.80 -19.44
C ASP A 116 -3.20 -4.61 -19.72
N PHE A 117 -2.31 -4.72 -18.74
CA PHE A 117 -1.07 -5.49 -18.82
C PHE A 117 -1.28 -7.02 -18.78
N GLY A 118 -2.48 -7.49 -19.14
CA GLY A 118 -2.87 -8.88 -19.17
C GLY A 118 -3.57 -9.32 -17.87
N PRO A 119 -3.96 -10.61 -17.79
CA PRO A 119 -4.68 -11.13 -16.63
C PRO A 119 -3.86 -10.87 -15.37
N LYS A 120 -4.43 -10.08 -14.45
CA LYS A 120 -3.92 -9.96 -13.08
C LYS A 120 -3.91 -11.35 -12.46
N ALA A 121 -2.76 -12.01 -12.51
CA ALA A 121 -2.47 -13.12 -11.63
C ALA A 121 -2.81 -12.66 -10.21
N ASP A 122 -3.37 -13.55 -9.40
CA ASP A 122 -3.63 -13.22 -8.00
C ASP A 122 -2.30 -13.22 -7.24
N VAL A 123 -1.52 -12.16 -7.44
CA VAL A 123 -0.20 -11.94 -6.83
C VAL A 123 -0.32 -12.05 -5.32
N ALA A 124 -1.41 -11.53 -4.73
CA ALA A 124 -1.64 -11.63 -3.29
C ALA A 124 -1.78 -13.09 -2.82
N SER A 125 -2.61 -13.91 -3.47
CA SER A 125 -2.76 -15.33 -3.13
C SER A 125 -1.52 -16.17 -3.45
N ILE A 126 -0.81 -15.88 -4.55
CA ILE A 126 0.45 -16.57 -4.91
C ILE A 126 1.52 -16.27 -3.86
N VAL A 127 1.74 -14.99 -3.55
CA VAL A 127 2.69 -14.53 -2.53
C VAL A 127 2.35 -15.12 -1.17
N LYS A 128 1.08 -15.09 -0.77
CA LYS A 128 0.61 -15.69 0.48
C LYS A 128 0.91 -17.20 0.52
N GLY A 129 0.66 -17.91 -0.57
CA GLY A 129 0.97 -19.34 -0.68
C GLY A 129 2.47 -19.65 -0.50
N VAL A 130 3.35 -18.85 -1.10
CA VAL A 130 4.81 -18.96 -0.93
C VAL A 130 5.23 -18.66 0.51
N ILE A 131 4.71 -17.58 1.09
CA ILE A 131 4.99 -17.18 2.48
C ILE A 131 4.53 -18.26 3.48
N ASP A 132 3.33 -18.81 3.28
CA ASP A 132 2.77 -19.84 4.17
C ASP A 132 3.52 -21.17 4.05
N ASP A 133 3.99 -21.55 2.85
CA ASP A 133 4.80 -22.74 2.61
C ASP A 133 6.20 -22.60 3.27
N ILE A 134 6.85 -21.45 3.13
CA ILE A 134 8.14 -21.15 3.79
C ILE A 134 7.99 -21.14 5.32
N ARG A 135 6.89 -20.60 5.85
CA ARG A 135 6.61 -20.63 7.31
C ARG A 135 6.46 -22.05 7.86
N GLN A 136 6.04 -23.02 7.03
CA GLN A 136 5.82 -24.41 7.43
C GLN A 136 7.02 -25.31 7.17
N ASN A 137 7.76 -25.07 6.08
CA ASN A 137 8.72 -26.00 5.50
C ASN A 137 10.13 -25.40 5.29
N GLY A 138 10.38 -24.18 5.76
CA GLY A 138 11.73 -23.59 5.88
C GLY A 138 12.54 -23.60 4.59
N ASP A 139 13.81 -23.96 4.71
CA ASP A 139 14.79 -24.07 3.61
C ASP A 139 14.32 -24.99 2.48
N ALA A 140 13.52 -26.02 2.76
CA ALA A 140 13.01 -26.93 1.73
C ALA A 140 12.03 -26.21 0.77
N ALA A 141 11.17 -25.33 1.30
CA ALA A 141 10.31 -24.48 0.49
C ALA A 141 11.12 -23.39 -0.25
N VAL A 142 12.10 -22.77 0.40
CA VAL A 142 13.00 -21.79 -0.24
C VAL A 142 13.71 -22.39 -1.45
N LYS A 143 14.29 -23.59 -1.30
CA LYS A 143 14.95 -24.35 -2.37
C LYS A 143 14.00 -24.68 -3.52
N LYS A 144 12.80 -25.18 -3.20
CA LYS A 144 11.72 -25.46 -4.17
C LYS A 144 11.38 -24.22 -5.02
N TYR A 145 11.21 -23.06 -4.39
CA TYR A 145 10.86 -21.84 -5.12
C TYR A 145 12.04 -21.24 -5.91
N SER A 146 13.28 -21.35 -5.42
CA SER A 146 14.47 -20.96 -6.20
C SER A 146 14.65 -21.84 -7.44
N GLN A 147 14.46 -23.17 -7.33
CA GLN A 147 14.41 -24.06 -8.49
C GLN A 147 13.25 -23.74 -9.45
N GLN A 148 12.09 -23.35 -8.92
CA GLN A 148 10.91 -23.04 -9.74
C GLN A 148 11.08 -21.75 -10.54
N PHE A 149 11.50 -20.66 -9.89
CA PHE A 149 11.52 -19.32 -10.47
C PHE A 149 12.89 -18.92 -11.04
N ASP A 150 13.97 -19.14 -10.29
CA ASP A 150 15.33 -18.70 -10.63
C ASP A 150 16.14 -19.78 -11.37
N LYS A 151 15.60 -21.00 -11.46
CA LYS A 151 16.27 -22.22 -11.97
C LYS A 151 17.58 -22.55 -11.26
N TRP A 152 17.64 -22.23 -9.97
CA TRP A 152 18.87 -22.21 -9.19
C TRP A 152 18.80 -23.15 -7.99
N ASP A 153 19.85 -23.96 -7.83
CA ASP A 153 20.03 -24.87 -6.70
C ASP A 153 21.52 -25.17 -6.46
N PRO A 154 22.26 -24.26 -5.81
CA PRO A 154 23.68 -24.43 -5.54
C PRO A 154 23.89 -25.54 -4.49
N LYS A 155 24.67 -26.57 -4.83
CA LYS A 155 25.00 -27.69 -3.92
C LYS A 155 25.66 -27.27 -2.60
N ALA A 156 26.33 -26.12 -2.59
CA ALA A 156 26.97 -25.54 -1.41
C ALA A 156 26.01 -24.74 -0.51
N GLY A 157 24.72 -24.64 -0.88
CA GLY A 157 23.75 -23.75 -0.25
C GLY A 157 23.75 -22.34 -0.86
N PHE A 158 22.75 -21.54 -0.49
CA PHE A 158 22.56 -20.18 -1.04
C PHE A 158 23.53 -19.15 -0.45
N LYS A 159 24.03 -19.37 0.77
CA LYS A 159 25.00 -18.49 1.45
C LYS A 159 26.38 -18.61 0.81
N LEU A 160 26.98 -17.49 0.43
CA LEU A 160 28.37 -17.48 -0.02
C LEU A 160 29.32 -17.48 1.17
N SER A 161 30.34 -18.35 1.14
CA SER A 161 31.46 -18.30 2.07
C SER A 161 32.37 -17.10 1.75
N ARG A 162 33.22 -16.70 2.71
CA ARG A 162 34.15 -15.58 2.53
C ARG A 162 35.08 -15.81 1.33
N GLU A 163 35.65 -17.01 1.27
CA GLU A 163 36.58 -17.46 0.22
C GLU A 163 35.90 -17.43 -1.15
N ARG A 164 34.63 -17.86 -1.23
CA ARG A 164 33.88 -17.84 -2.48
C ARG A 164 33.55 -16.41 -2.92
N VAL A 165 33.27 -15.49 -1.99
CA VAL A 165 33.10 -14.07 -2.33
C VAL A 165 34.41 -13.46 -2.83
N ASP A 166 35.54 -13.75 -2.18
CA ASP A 166 36.85 -13.26 -2.61
C ASP A 166 37.26 -13.83 -3.99
N GLU A 167 36.95 -15.10 -4.29
CA GLU A 167 37.08 -15.69 -5.64
C GLU A 167 36.23 -14.95 -6.69
N ILE A 168 34.97 -14.65 -6.38
CA ILE A 168 34.06 -13.95 -7.29
C ILE A 168 34.56 -12.53 -7.55
N ILE A 169 35.02 -11.81 -6.52
CA ILE A 169 35.56 -10.45 -6.63
C ILE A 169 36.83 -10.43 -7.49
N SER A 170 37.68 -11.46 -7.42
CA SER A 170 38.91 -11.53 -8.23
C SER A 170 38.66 -11.65 -9.74
N GLN A 171 37.43 -11.96 -10.16
CA GLN A 171 37.02 -12.04 -11.57
C GLN A 171 36.34 -10.77 -12.09
N VAL A 172 36.07 -9.79 -11.21
CA VAL A 172 35.46 -8.51 -11.60
C VAL A 172 36.54 -7.58 -12.16
N ASP A 173 36.21 -6.84 -13.22
CA ASP A 173 37.10 -5.85 -13.82
C ASP A 173 37.62 -4.84 -12.77
N PRO A 174 38.94 -4.59 -12.67
CA PRO A 174 39.50 -3.62 -11.73
C PRO A 174 38.89 -2.22 -11.83
N GLN A 175 38.46 -1.79 -13.01
CA GLN A 175 37.76 -0.51 -13.20
C GLN A 175 36.39 -0.54 -12.51
N ILE A 176 35.61 -1.60 -12.69
CA ILE A 176 34.30 -1.77 -12.02
C ILE A 176 34.48 -1.79 -10.49
N ILE A 177 35.55 -2.41 -9.97
CA ILE A 177 35.89 -2.35 -8.53
C ILE A 177 36.26 -0.93 -8.08
N SER A 178 36.92 -0.13 -8.93
CA SER A 178 37.22 1.28 -8.66
C SER A 178 35.93 2.12 -8.62
N ASP A 179 35.09 1.98 -9.64
CA ASP A 179 33.82 2.72 -9.78
C ASP A 179 32.88 2.41 -8.60
N ILE A 180 32.75 1.13 -8.20
CA ILE A 180 31.99 0.72 -7.02
C ILE A 180 32.50 1.43 -5.76
N LYS A 181 33.82 1.56 -5.58
CA LYS A 181 34.38 2.24 -4.40
C LYS A 181 34.10 3.75 -4.41
N GLU A 182 34.19 4.40 -5.57
CA GLU A 182 33.89 5.83 -5.70
C GLU A 182 32.41 6.13 -5.43
N VAL A 183 31.50 5.37 -6.05
CA VAL A 183 30.05 5.49 -5.80
C VAL A 183 29.73 5.26 -4.32
N GLN A 184 30.31 4.23 -3.70
CA GLN A 184 30.13 3.99 -2.27
C GLN A 184 30.75 5.09 -1.40
N GLN A 185 31.84 5.72 -1.81
CA GLN A 185 32.39 6.86 -1.08
C GLN A 185 31.41 8.05 -1.08
N ASN A 186 30.76 8.32 -2.22
CA ASN A 186 29.75 9.37 -2.35
C ASN A 186 28.51 9.08 -1.49
N VAL A 187 27.93 7.88 -1.60
CA VAL A 187 26.77 7.47 -0.78
C VAL A 187 27.11 7.45 0.70
N ARG A 188 28.30 6.94 1.09
CA ARG A 188 28.76 6.94 2.50
C ARG A 188 28.89 8.36 3.04
N LYS A 189 29.46 9.28 2.27
CA LYS A 189 29.63 10.70 2.66
C LYS A 189 28.28 11.37 2.93
N PHE A 190 27.30 11.16 2.05
CA PHE A 190 25.96 11.74 2.22
C PHE A 190 25.19 11.09 3.39
N ALA A 191 25.20 9.76 3.48
CA ALA A 191 24.56 9.03 4.58
C ALA A 191 25.19 9.39 5.95
N GLN A 192 26.51 9.55 6.02
CA GLN A 192 27.20 9.95 7.26
C GLN A 192 26.77 11.36 7.67
N ALA A 193 26.72 12.31 6.73
CA ALA A 193 26.20 13.65 6.99
C ALA A 193 24.75 13.62 7.52
N GLN A 194 23.87 12.77 6.96
CA GLN A 194 22.51 12.61 7.52
C GLN A 194 22.55 12.12 8.99
N LYS A 195 23.42 11.16 9.32
CA LYS A 195 23.55 10.61 10.67
C LYS A 195 24.13 11.63 11.66
N ASP A 196 25.14 12.38 11.26
CA ASP A 196 25.80 13.39 12.10
C ASP A 196 24.87 14.56 12.48
N HIS A 197 23.78 14.75 11.72
CA HIS A 197 22.73 15.75 12.00
C HIS A 197 21.53 15.17 12.77
N LEU A 198 21.54 13.87 13.13
CA LEU A 198 20.58 13.30 14.07
C LEU A 198 21.13 13.39 15.49
N GLN A 199 20.47 14.21 16.32
CA GLN A 199 20.87 14.44 17.70
C GLN A 199 19.96 13.66 18.66
N ASP A 200 20.58 12.85 19.50
CA ASP A 200 19.98 12.40 20.75
C ASP A 200 19.88 13.59 21.71
N PHE A 201 18.84 13.64 22.55
CA PHE A 201 18.65 14.73 23.50
C PHE A 201 18.09 14.24 24.84
N GLU A 202 18.32 15.06 25.87
CA GLU A 202 17.66 14.96 27.17
C GLU A 202 17.31 16.37 27.63
N ILE A 203 16.14 16.52 28.25
CA ILE A 203 15.67 17.77 28.85
C ILE A 203 15.15 17.50 30.27
N GLU A 204 15.48 18.40 31.19
CA GLU A 204 14.85 18.46 32.51
C GLU A 204 13.56 19.28 32.38
N MET A 205 12.41 18.61 32.44
CA MET A 205 11.09 19.24 32.28
C MET A 205 10.66 20.05 33.51
N SER A 206 11.13 19.63 34.66
CA SER A 206 10.98 20.24 35.98
C SER A 206 12.04 19.64 36.91
N PRO A 207 12.38 20.25 38.05
CA PRO A 207 13.41 19.74 38.96
C PRO A 207 13.33 18.22 39.19
N GLY A 208 14.37 17.50 38.79
CA GLY A 208 14.49 16.05 38.89
C GLY A 208 13.52 15.23 38.03
N VAL A 209 13.02 15.77 36.91
CA VAL A 209 12.21 15.04 35.90
C VAL A 209 12.88 15.15 34.54
N HIS A 210 13.56 14.08 34.14
CA HIS A 210 14.35 14.00 32.91
C HIS A 210 13.57 13.23 31.84
N LEU A 211 13.37 13.84 30.67
CA LEU A 211 12.82 13.17 29.49
C LEU A 211 13.86 13.24 28.36
N GLY A 212 14.08 12.14 27.65
CA GLY A 212 15.05 12.11 26.56
C GLY A 212 14.66 11.19 25.42
N GLN A 213 15.47 11.23 24.37
CA GLN A 213 15.29 10.50 23.12
C GLN A 213 16.63 10.00 22.59
N LYS A 214 16.69 8.73 22.17
CA LYS A 214 17.85 8.11 21.53
C LYS A 214 17.52 7.49 20.19
N ASN A 215 18.45 7.60 19.24
CA ASN A 215 18.35 6.99 17.91
C ASN A 215 19.13 5.68 17.87
N ILE A 216 18.42 4.56 18.09
CA ILE A 216 19.02 3.23 18.31
C ILE A 216 18.97 2.42 17.01
N PRO A 217 20.10 1.93 16.46
CA PRO A 217 20.09 1.09 15.27
C PRO A 217 19.19 -0.15 15.38
N ILE A 218 18.63 -0.56 14.24
CA ILE A 218 18.00 -1.87 14.08
C ILE A 218 19.11 -2.95 14.17
N ALA A 219 18.80 -4.10 14.78
CA ALA A 219 19.81 -5.12 15.05
C ALA A 219 20.12 -5.98 13.81
N SER A 220 19.06 -6.44 13.12
CA SER A 220 19.18 -7.28 11.92
C SER A 220 18.38 -6.67 10.76
N VAL A 221 19.05 -6.39 9.63
CA VAL A 221 18.43 -5.81 8.42
C VAL A 221 18.62 -6.74 7.22
N GLY A 222 17.53 -7.04 6.53
CA GLY A 222 17.54 -7.67 5.21
C GLY A 222 17.65 -6.60 4.11
N ALA A 223 18.58 -6.78 3.18
CA ALA A 223 18.74 -5.96 1.99
C ALA A 223 18.47 -6.81 0.74
N TYR A 224 17.38 -6.51 0.04
CA TYR A 224 17.03 -7.17 -1.21
C TYR A 224 17.56 -6.38 -2.42
N ILE A 225 18.42 -7.01 -3.21
CA ILE A 225 18.99 -6.42 -4.43
C ILE A 225 18.38 -7.14 -5.65
N PRO A 226 17.65 -6.44 -6.54
CA PRO A 226 17.09 -7.06 -7.73
C PRO A 226 18.16 -7.43 -8.77
N GLY A 227 18.03 -8.64 -9.32
CA GLY A 227 18.80 -9.14 -10.48
C GLY A 227 17.91 -9.74 -11.56
N GLY A 228 16.70 -9.22 -11.75
CA GLY A 228 15.70 -9.78 -12.68
C GLY A 228 16.04 -9.54 -14.15
N ARG A 229 15.43 -8.52 -14.77
CA ARG A 229 15.72 -8.14 -16.17
C ARG A 229 17.09 -7.47 -16.32
N TYR A 230 17.57 -6.81 -15.27
CA TYR A 230 18.86 -6.11 -15.24
C TYR A 230 19.54 -6.30 -13.86
N PRO A 231 20.88 -6.33 -13.79
CA PRO A 231 21.62 -6.25 -12.52
C PRO A 231 21.50 -4.85 -11.92
N LEU A 232 20.80 -4.68 -10.79
CA LEU A 232 20.70 -3.37 -10.12
C LEU A 232 21.84 -3.16 -9.12
N LEU A 233 23.07 -3.04 -9.64
CA LEU A 233 24.31 -2.82 -8.89
C LEU A 233 24.17 -1.75 -7.80
N ALA A 234 23.62 -0.58 -8.17
CA ALA A 234 23.46 0.56 -7.29
C ALA A 234 22.60 0.28 -6.05
N SER A 235 21.61 -0.62 -6.14
CA SER A 235 20.74 -0.96 -5.01
C SER A 235 21.49 -1.60 -3.84
N ALA A 236 22.63 -2.26 -4.09
CA ALA A 236 23.50 -2.73 -3.01
C ALA A 236 24.10 -1.56 -2.21
N HIS A 237 24.56 -0.51 -2.90
CA HIS A 237 25.10 0.69 -2.27
C HIS A 237 24.00 1.47 -1.54
N MET A 238 22.81 1.60 -2.12
CA MET A 238 21.72 2.37 -1.52
C MET A 238 21.05 1.68 -0.32
N THR A 239 21.11 0.35 -0.22
CA THR A 239 20.52 -0.39 0.92
C THR A 239 21.55 -0.70 2.01
N ILE A 240 22.55 -1.52 1.69
CA ILE A 240 23.50 -2.09 2.66
C ILE A 240 24.35 -0.99 3.29
N LEU A 241 24.96 -0.14 2.48
CA LEU A 241 25.89 0.88 2.95
C LEU A 241 25.21 1.88 3.90
N THR A 242 23.99 2.30 3.55
CA THR A 242 23.17 3.21 4.38
C THR A 242 22.82 2.57 5.72
N ALA A 243 22.53 1.26 5.77
CA ALA A 243 22.34 0.51 7.02
C ALA A 243 23.63 0.43 7.85
N LYS A 244 24.79 0.11 7.24
CA LYS A 244 26.08 0.07 7.95
C LYS A 244 26.50 1.45 8.47
N VAL A 245 26.20 2.55 7.76
CA VAL A 245 26.41 3.92 8.25
C VAL A 245 25.49 4.23 9.43
N ALA A 246 24.21 3.86 9.38
CA ALA A 246 23.29 3.99 10.51
C ALA A 246 23.83 3.27 11.77
N GLY A 247 24.57 2.18 11.58
CA GLY A 247 25.24 1.41 12.65
C GLY A 247 24.61 0.04 12.88
N VAL A 248 23.89 -0.48 11.88
CA VAL A 248 23.29 -1.82 11.93
C VAL A 248 24.40 -2.88 12.02
N PRO A 249 24.42 -3.72 13.07
CA PRO A 249 25.49 -4.70 13.26
C PRO A 249 25.38 -5.87 12.27
N ASN A 250 24.17 -6.36 11.95
CA ASN A 250 23.96 -7.46 11.01
C ASN A 250 23.12 -7.03 9.80
N VAL A 251 23.71 -7.09 8.60
CA VAL A 251 23.04 -6.88 7.32
C VAL A 251 23.12 -8.15 6.47
N VAL A 252 21.97 -8.80 6.30
CA VAL A 252 21.76 -9.95 5.43
C VAL A 252 21.38 -9.44 4.04
N ALA A 253 22.16 -9.76 3.01
CA ALA A 253 21.95 -9.28 1.67
C ALA A 253 21.62 -10.42 0.70
N CYS A 254 20.51 -10.28 -0.03
CA CYS A 254 19.98 -11.28 -0.96
C CYS A 254 19.93 -10.73 -2.39
N THR A 255 20.40 -11.51 -3.36
CA THR A 255 20.25 -11.22 -4.81
C THR A 255 19.99 -12.53 -5.58
N PRO A 256 19.05 -12.58 -6.55
CA PRO A 256 18.93 -13.73 -7.43
C PRO A 256 20.18 -13.90 -8.31
N PRO A 257 20.44 -15.13 -8.81
CA PRO A 257 21.33 -15.30 -9.96
C PRO A 257 20.77 -14.61 -11.20
N ILE A 258 21.65 -14.22 -12.12
CA ILE A 258 21.26 -13.56 -13.38
C ILE A 258 21.46 -14.57 -14.50
N ALA A 259 20.38 -14.90 -15.21
CA ALA A 259 20.37 -15.94 -16.26
C ALA A 259 20.91 -17.32 -15.79
N GLY A 260 20.84 -17.62 -14.49
CA GLY A 260 21.41 -18.84 -13.89
C GLY A 260 22.89 -18.74 -13.52
N GLU A 261 23.51 -17.57 -13.66
CA GLU A 261 24.90 -17.30 -13.30
C GLU A 261 25.03 -16.41 -12.05
N ILE A 262 26.21 -16.42 -11.44
CA ILE A 262 26.52 -15.60 -10.27
C ILE A 262 26.71 -14.14 -10.70
N PRO A 263 25.98 -13.15 -10.13
CA PRO A 263 26.11 -11.76 -10.52
C PRO A 263 27.34 -11.12 -9.88
N ALA A 264 28.53 -11.40 -10.43
CA ALA A 264 29.83 -11.08 -9.82
C ALA A 264 29.95 -9.61 -9.37
N ASN A 265 29.60 -8.66 -10.25
CA ASN A 265 29.62 -7.23 -9.94
C ASN A 265 28.69 -6.89 -8.75
N THR A 266 27.52 -7.54 -8.67
CA THR A 266 26.54 -7.31 -7.59
C THR A 266 27.04 -7.90 -6.27
N VAL A 267 27.65 -9.08 -6.30
CA VAL A 267 28.30 -9.68 -5.11
C VAL A 267 29.44 -8.79 -4.61
N ALA A 268 30.28 -8.27 -5.51
CA ALA A 268 31.33 -7.31 -5.16
C ALA A 268 30.76 -6.01 -4.54
N ALA A 269 29.69 -5.48 -5.11
CA ALA A 269 28.98 -4.32 -4.60
C ALA A 269 28.40 -4.54 -3.18
N MET A 270 27.73 -5.68 -2.95
CA MET A 270 27.17 -6.06 -1.64
C MET A 270 28.27 -6.20 -0.58
N HIS A 271 29.37 -6.84 -0.95
CA HIS A 271 30.52 -7.05 -0.08
C HIS A 271 31.21 -5.74 0.31
N LEU A 272 31.57 -4.91 -0.68
CA LEU A 272 32.26 -3.64 -0.44
C LEU A 272 31.38 -2.65 0.34
N ALA A 273 30.05 -2.71 0.17
CA ALA A 273 29.09 -1.93 0.96
C ALA A 273 29.05 -2.35 2.44
N GLY A 274 29.54 -3.55 2.77
CA GLY A 274 29.65 -4.07 4.13
C GLY A 274 28.53 -5.03 4.54
N ALA A 275 27.96 -5.80 3.62
CA ALA A 275 27.04 -6.88 3.98
C ALA A 275 27.77 -7.97 4.79
N ASP A 276 27.19 -8.38 5.91
CA ASP A 276 27.78 -9.38 6.80
C ASP A 276 27.50 -10.80 6.28
N HIS A 277 26.35 -11.00 5.60
CA HIS A 277 25.99 -12.24 4.93
C HIS A 277 25.45 -11.98 3.52
N ILE A 278 25.90 -12.77 2.53
CA ILE A 278 25.46 -12.68 1.14
C ILE A 278 24.82 -14.01 0.71
N TYR A 279 23.59 -13.95 0.22
CA TYR A 279 22.84 -15.09 -0.29
C TYR A 279 22.47 -14.90 -1.77
N LEU A 280 22.72 -15.94 -2.59
CA LEU A 280 22.28 -16.01 -3.98
C LEU A 280 20.85 -16.53 -4.06
N LEU A 281 19.90 -15.71 -3.60
CA LEU A 281 18.48 -16.01 -3.49
C LEU A 281 17.66 -14.74 -3.81
N GLY A 282 16.59 -14.88 -4.60
CA GLY A 282 15.73 -13.75 -4.99
C GLY A 282 14.25 -13.96 -4.67
N GLY A 283 13.42 -13.09 -5.26
CA GLY A 283 11.96 -13.21 -5.26
C GLY A 283 11.29 -13.15 -3.88
N VAL A 284 10.08 -13.70 -3.82
CA VAL A 284 9.29 -13.81 -2.59
C VAL A 284 10.01 -14.69 -1.57
N GLN A 285 10.70 -15.73 -2.04
CA GLN A 285 11.41 -16.69 -1.21
C GLN A 285 12.55 -16.07 -0.41
N ALA A 286 13.32 -15.14 -0.99
CA ALA A 286 14.33 -14.37 -0.26
C ALA A 286 13.71 -13.48 0.83
N VAL A 287 12.66 -12.73 0.48
CA VAL A 287 12.00 -11.80 1.41
C VAL A 287 11.34 -12.55 2.57
N ALA A 288 10.65 -13.66 2.27
CA ALA A 288 10.01 -14.51 3.28
C ALA A 288 11.03 -15.19 4.19
N ALA A 289 12.15 -15.69 3.64
CA ALA A 289 13.20 -16.31 4.45
C ALA A 289 13.87 -15.30 5.40
N MET A 290 14.20 -14.08 4.92
CA MET A 290 14.71 -13.01 5.79
C MET A 290 13.68 -12.55 6.85
N ALA A 291 12.39 -12.53 6.52
CA ALA A 291 11.35 -12.01 7.42
C ALA A 291 10.85 -13.02 8.47
N LEU A 292 10.88 -14.32 8.14
CA LEU A 292 10.36 -15.39 8.99
C LEU A 292 11.47 -16.18 9.68
N GLY A 293 12.69 -16.14 9.14
CA GLY A 293 13.78 -17.05 9.47
C GLY A 293 13.59 -18.43 8.83
N THR A 294 14.70 -19.12 8.58
CA THR A 294 14.76 -20.53 8.20
C THR A 294 15.95 -21.20 8.91
N GLU A 295 16.21 -22.47 8.62
CA GLU A 295 17.34 -23.20 9.17
C GLU A 295 18.71 -22.63 8.74
N SER A 296 18.77 -21.88 7.64
CA SER A 296 20.00 -21.24 7.12
C SER A 296 20.01 -19.71 7.09
N ILE A 297 18.88 -19.05 7.38
CA ILE A 297 18.74 -17.59 7.36
C ILE A 297 18.11 -17.11 8.66
N ASP A 298 18.85 -16.31 9.44
CA ASP A 298 18.33 -15.66 10.65
C ASP A 298 17.28 -14.59 10.33
N VAL A 299 16.36 -14.36 11.28
CA VAL A 299 15.33 -13.33 11.17
C VAL A 299 15.95 -11.92 11.07
N CYS A 300 15.44 -11.13 10.13
CA CYS A 300 15.71 -9.69 10.01
C CYS A 300 14.53 -8.90 10.58
N ASP A 301 14.80 -7.93 11.44
CA ASP A 301 13.77 -7.05 12.04
C ASP A 301 13.16 -6.09 10.99
N PHE A 302 13.89 -5.82 9.91
CA PHE A 302 13.55 -4.84 8.89
C PHE A 302 14.05 -5.28 7.52
N ILE A 303 13.26 -5.11 6.45
CA ILE A 303 13.69 -5.39 5.07
C ILE A 303 13.63 -4.14 4.19
N ALA A 304 14.77 -3.82 3.58
CA ALA A 304 14.96 -2.75 2.62
C ALA A 304 15.17 -3.28 1.18
N GLY A 305 14.87 -2.44 0.20
CA GLY A 305 15.20 -2.65 -1.21
C GLY A 305 13.96 -2.67 -2.12
N PRO A 306 14.09 -2.16 -3.36
CA PRO A 306 13.03 -2.21 -4.36
C PRO A 306 12.87 -3.64 -4.89
N GLY A 307 11.77 -3.92 -5.59
CA GLY A 307 11.56 -5.21 -6.23
C GLY A 307 10.35 -5.21 -7.15
N ASN A 308 10.11 -6.34 -7.81
CA ASN A 308 8.93 -6.51 -8.66
C ASN A 308 7.64 -6.57 -7.81
N ALA A 309 6.48 -6.62 -8.48
CA ALA A 309 5.17 -6.67 -7.81
C ALA A 309 5.02 -7.80 -6.78
N PHE A 310 5.68 -8.95 -6.97
CA PHE A 310 5.66 -10.06 -6.01
C PHE A 310 6.48 -9.75 -4.75
N VAL A 311 7.66 -9.13 -4.90
CA VAL A 311 8.48 -8.67 -3.77
C VAL A 311 7.80 -7.54 -2.99
N ALA A 312 7.18 -6.59 -3.70
CA ALA A 312 6.42 -5.51 -3.07
C ALA A 312 5.21 -6.03 -2.28
N GLU A 313 4.44 -6.97 -2.83
CA GLU A 313 3.33 -7.61 -2.12
C GLU A 313 3.82 -8.50 -0.97
N ALA A 314 4.97 -9.17 -1.09
CA ALA A 314 5.57 -9.94 0.01
C ALA A 314 5.93 -9.05 1.20
N LYS A 315 6.65 -7.94 0.95
CA LYS A 315 6.97 -6.91 1.95
C LYS A 315 5.71 -6.37 2.63
N LYS A 316 4.64 -6.12 1.86
CA LYS A 316 3.34 -5.66 2.38
C LYS A 316 2.66 -6.70 3.28
N GLN A 317 2.68 -7.98 2.93
CA GLN A 317 2.07 -9.06 3.74
C GLN A 317 2.88 -9.41 4.99
N LEU A 318 4.18 -9.09 5.02
CA LEU A 318 5.09 -9.33 6.14
C LEU A 318 5.24 -8.09 7.04
N PHE A 319 4.81 -6.91 6.59
CA PHE A 319 4.83 -5.68 7.38
C PHE A 319 3.95 -5.81 8.64
N GLY A 320 4.49 -5.40 9.77
CA GLY A 320 3.89 -5.59 11.10
C GLY A 320 4.48 -6.76 11.87
N ASN A 321 4.96 -7.80 11.18
CA ASN A 321 5.90 -8.78 11.76
C ASN A 321 7.33 -8.26 11.70
N ILE A 322 7.67 -7.59 10.59
CA ILE A 322 8.91 -6.87 10.37
C ILE A 322 8.63 -5.42 9.95
N GLY A 323 9.62 -4.54 10.10
CA GLY A 323 9.63 -3.24 9.44
C GLY A 323 9.97 -3.36 7.95
N ILE A 324 9.53 -2.39 7.15
CA ILE A 324 9.93 -2.23 5.75
C ILE A 324 10.24 -0.77 5.45
N ASP A 325 11.06 -0.52 4.44
CA ASP A 325 11.41 0.83 3.97
C ASP A 325 10.27 1.55 3.22
N LEU A 326 9.73 0.91 2.19
CA LEU A 326 8.63 1.39 1.34
C LEU A 326 8.08 0.28 0.43
N LEU A 327 6.84 0.48 0.00
CA LEU A 327 6.17 -0.33 -1.02
C LEU A 327 6.46 0.27 -2.39
N ALA A 328 7.53 -0.21 -3.04
CA ALA A 328 7.91 0.21 -4.38
C ALA A 328 6.83 -0.19 -5.41
N GLY A 329 6.38 0.79 -6.18
CA GLY A 329 5.68 0.60 -7.45
C GLY A 329 6.65 0.74 -8.64
N PRO A 330 6.13 1.00 -9.85
CA PRO A 330 6.93 1.40 -11.01
C PRO A 330 7.66 2.71 -10.70
N THR A 331 8.86 2.89 -11.27
CA THR A 331 9.59 4.16 -11.16
C THR A 331 8.81 5.28 -11.87
N GLU A 332 8.98 6.53 -11.44
CA GLU A 332 8.27 7.69 -11.98
C GLU A 332 9.20 8.90 -12.13
N VAL A 333 9.10 9.62 -13.26
CA VAL A 333 9.80 10.90 -13.44
C VAL A 333 8.86 12.02 -13.84
N LEU A 334 9.12 13.21 -13.27
CA LEU A 334 8.47 14.45 -13.60
C LEU A 334 9.53 15.54 -13.81
N ILE A 335 9.49 16.21 -14.96
CA ILE A 335 10.32 17.38 -15.27
C ILE A 335 9.45 18.64 -15.20
N VAL A 336 9.87 19.63 -14.42
CA VAL A 336 9.36 21.01 -14.50
C VAL A 336 10.36 21.84 -15.30
N ALA A 337 9.92 22.40 -16.43
CA ALA A 337 10.77 23.14 -17.36
C ALA A 337 10.20 24.53 -17.68
N ASP A 338 11.06 25.55 -17.77
CA ASP A 338 10.66 26.88 -18.27
C ASP A 338 10.92 27.05 -19.77
N GLU A 339 10.69 28.26 -20.30
CA GLU A 339 10.92 28.57 -21.72
C GLU A 339 12.39 28.60 -22.17
N LYS A 340 13.35 28.46 -21.25
CA LYS A 340 14.79 28.38 -21.54
C LYS A 340 15.35 26.97 -21.48
N ALA A 341 14.59 26.02 -20.95
CA ALA A 341 14.99 24.62 -20.89
C ALA A 341 15.37 24.10 -22.29
N ASP A 342 16.44 23.31 -22.35
CA ASP A 342 16.79 22.60 -23.58
C ASP A 342 15.78 21.45 -23.81
N PRO A 343 14.99 21.47 -24.90
CA PRO A 343 14.02 20.42 -25.19
C PRO A 343 14.69 19.08 -25.50
N TYR A 344 15.94 19.08 -25.96
CA TYR A 344 16.71 17.85 -26.19
C TYR A 344 17.09 17.20 -24.86
N MET A 345 17.57 17.97 -23.88
CA MET A 345 17.82 17.50 -22.52
C MET A 345 16.55 16.93 -21.87
N CYS A 346 15.42 17.64 -21.98
CA CYS A 346 14.13 17.15 -21.49
C CYS A 346 13.78 15.78 -22.10
N ALA A 347 14.00 15.61 -23.41
CA ALA A 347 13.73 14.35 -24.12
C ALA A 347 14.64 13.20 -23.66
N VAL A 348 15.94 13.46 -23.47
CA VAL A 348 16.92 12.48 -22.99
C VAL A 348 16.58 12.03 -21.57
N ASP A 349 16.32 12.96 -20.66
CA ASP A 349 16.05 12.65 -19.25
C ASP A 349 14.72 11.91 -19.06
N LEU A 350 13.66 12.26 -19.80
CA LEU A 350 12.40 11.50 -19.81
C LEU A 350 12.60 10.07 -20.30
N LEU A 351 13.37 9.88 -21.39
CA LEU A 351 13.65 8.56 -21.94
C LEU A 351 14.53 7.70 -21.02
N SER A 352 15.46 8.32 -20.26
CA SER A 352 16.34 7.62 -19.31
C SER A 352 15.58 6.86 -18.22
N GLN A 353 14.38 7.34 -17.86
CA GLN A 353 13.51 6.69 -16.88
C GLN A 353 12.47 5.80 -17.56
N ALA A 354 11.91 6.22 -18.71
CA ALA A 354 10.97 5.40 -19.49
C ALA A 354 11.51 4.00 -19.82
N GLU A 355 12.83 3.82 -19.98
CA GLU A 355 13.43 2.51 -20.23
C GLU A 355 13.41 1.53 -19.06
N HIS A 356 13.17 1.98 -17.82
CA HIS A 356 13.14 1.08 -16.65
C HIS A 356 11.99 0.06 -16.70
N GLY A 357 10.85 0.41 -17.32
CA GLY A 357 9.67 -0.47 -17.35
C GLY A 357 8.52 0.08 -18.20
N PRO A 358 7.70 -0.80 -18.81
CA PRO A 358 6.62 -0.40 -19.73
C PRO A 358 5.45 0.33 -19.03
N ASP A 359 5.45 0.36 -17.70
CA ASP A 359 4.50 1.02 -16.81
C ASP A 359 5.08 2.26 -16.08
N THR A 360 6.28 2.71 -16.46
CA THR A 360 6.91 3.94 -15.96
C THR A 360 6.21 5.19 -16.49
N PRO A 361 5.72 6.11 -15.64
CA PRO A 361 5.28 7.45 -16.03
C PRO A 361 6.46 8.39 -16.28
N ALA A 362 6.37 9.16 -17.37
CA ALA A 362 7.35 10.18 -17.74
C ALA A 362 6.62 11.49 -18.10
N VAL A 363 6.65 12.47 -17.20
CA VAL A 363 5.81 13.68 -17.28
C VAL A 363 6.68 14.91 -17.48
N LEU A 364 6.34 15.75 -18.46
CA LEU A 364 6.85 17.11 -18.60
C LEU A 364 5.76 18.12 -18.24
N ILE A 365 6.06 19.06 -17.36
CA ILE A 365 5.25 20.24 -17.06
C ILE A 365 6.05 21.46 -17.47
N THR A 366 5.52 22.30 -18.35
CA THR A 366 6.23 23.51 -18.79
C THR A 366 5.28 24.69 -19.06
N ASN A 367 5.77 25.91 -18.85
CA ASN A 367 5.06 27.13 -19.28
C ASN A 367 5.25 27.43 -20.79
N SER A 368 6.04 26.63 -21.51
CA SER A 368 6.43 26.89 -22.89
C SER A 368 5.94 25.81 -23.84
N GLU A 369 4.96 26.15 -24.68
CA GLU A 369 4.47 25.27 -25.75
C GLU A 369 5.58 24.88 -26.72
N LYS A 370 6.55 25.78 -26.96
CA LYS A 370 7.72 25.50 -27.79
C LYS A 370 8.55 24.34 -27.23
N VAL A 371 8.94 24.43 -25.95
CA VAL A 371 9.74 23.40 -25.26
C VAL A 371 8.98 22.08 -25.24
N GLY A 372 7.68 22.10 -24.93
CA GLY A 372 6.84 20.90 -24.93
C GLY A 372 6.79 20.20 -26.30
N ARG A 373 6.61 20.95 -27.39
CA ARG A 373 6.58 20.39 -28.76
C ARG A 373 7.94 19.87 -29.22
N GLU A 374 9.00 20.68 -29.05
CA GLU A 374 10.36 20.30 -29.44
C GLU A 374 10.84 19.07 -28.65
N THR A 375 10.47 18.93 -27.37
CA THR A 375 10.77 17.73 -26.58
C THR A 375 10.11 16.48 -27.17
N ILE A 376 8.82 16.54 -27.55
CA ILE A 376 8.14 15.41 -28.20
C ILE A 376 8.86 15.03 -29.49
N GLU A 377 9.21 16.00 -30.34
CA GLU A 377 9.96 15.73 -31.57
C GLU A 377 11.33 15.09 -31.32
N HIS A 378 12.05 15.49 -30.27
CA HIS A 378 13.32 14.87 -29.91
C HIS A 378 13.13 13.45 -29.38
N ILE A 379 12.07 13.16 -28.62
CA ILE A 379 11.74 11.80 -28.19
C ILE A 379 11.48 10.89 -29.39
N GLU A 380 10.69 11.31 -30.38
CA GLU A 380 10.43 10.50 -31.58
C GLU A 380 11.70 10.25 -32.45
N LYS A 381 12.71 11.14 -32.34
CA LYS A 381 14.01 10.98 -33.01
C LYS A 381 14.99 10.08 -32.22
N LEU A 382 14.94 10.14 -30.89
CA LEU A 382 15.83 9.38 -29.99
C LEU A 382 15.32 7.95 -29.71
N LEU A 383 14.02 7.76 -29.58
CA LEU A 383 13.43 6.47 -29.23
C LEU A 383 13.84 5.32 -30.18
N PRO A 384 13.90 5.48 -31.53
CA PRO A 384 14.28 4.39 -32.43
C PRO A 384 15.72 3.88 -32.28
N ILE A 385 16.64 4.70 -31.75
CA ILE A 385 18.06 4.36 -31.58
C ILE A 385 18.39 3.72 -30.23
N LEU A 386 17.47 3.72 -29.27
CA LEU A 386 17.68 3.10 -27.97
C LEU A 386 17.65 1.56 -28.07
N PRO A 387 18.62 0.83 -27.46
CA PRO A 387 18.52 -0.62 -27.30
C PRO A 387 17.27 -1.06 -26.52
N THR A 388 16.79 -0.18 -25.63
CA THR A 388 15.63 -0.35 -24.75
C THR A 388 14.31 0.15 -25.35
N ARG A 389 14.28 0.54 -26.63
CA ARG A 389 13.15 1.22 -27.30
C ARG A 389 11.78 0.56 -27.12
N GLU A 390 11.70 -0.76 -27.02
CA GLU A 390 10.43 -1.47 -26.86
C GLU A 390 9.82 -1.22 -25.47
N LEU A 391 10.66 -1.09 -24.42
CA LEU A 391 10.22 -0.70 -23.07
C LEU A 391 9.92 0.81 -23.04
N ALA A 392 10.90 1.63 -23.42
CA ALA A 392 10.81 3.09 -23.37
C ALA A 392 9.66 3.62 -24.22
N GLY A 393 9.43 3.04 -25.40
CA GLY A 393 8.32 3.40 -26.29
C GLY A 393 6.97 2.96 -25.77
N THR A 394 6.89 1.81 -25.08
CA THR A 394 5.65 1.38 -24.40
C THR A 394 5.31 2.31 -23.24
N SER A 395 6.30 2.65 -22.39
CA SER A 395 6.15 3.64 -21.31
C SER A 395 5.72 5.00 -21.88
N TRP A 396 6.47 5.55 -22.82
CA TRP A 396 6.19 6.86 -23.40
C TRP A 396 4.81 6.92 -24.04
N LYS A 397 4.44 5.92 -24.86
CA LYS A 397 3.12 5.84 -25.48
C LYS A 397 1.99 5.85 -24.44
N ASN A 398 2.13 5.05 -23.39
CA ASN A 398 1.04 4.73 -22.47
C ASN A 398 0.95 5.63 -21.23
N PHE A 399 2.06 6.22 -20.79
CA PHE A 399 2.15 7.01 -19.55
C PHE A 399 2.92 8.33 -19.72
N GLY A 400 3.51 8.57 -20.90
CA GLY A 400 4.13 9.86 -21.23
C GLY A 400 3.09 10.97 -21.29
N GLU A 401 3.35 12.08 -20.59
CA GLU A 401 2.48 13.26 -20.56
C GLU A 401 3.31 14.54 -20.77
N VAL A 402 2.78 15.49 -21.54
CA VAL A 402 3.38 16.82 -21.73
C VAL A 402 2.30 17.86 -21.48
N ILE A 403 2.45 18.62 -20.40
CA ILE A 403 1.43 19.52 -19.85
C ILE A 403 1.91 20.96 -19.97
N ILE A 404 1.08 21.82 -20.57
CA ILE A 404 1.35 23.25 -20.63
C ILE A 404 0.59 23.96 -19.52
N VAL A 405 1.32 24.73 -18.73
CA VAL A 405 0.80 25.58 -17.65
C VAL A 405 1.03 27.06 -17.99
N ARG A 406 0.47 27.98 -17.20
CA ARG A 406 0.63 29.43 -17.39
C ARG A 406 2.01 29.93 -16.90
N ASP A 407 2.48 29.39 -15.78
CA ASP A 407 3.68 29.85 -15.08
C ASP A 407 4.27 28.75 -14.17
N LEU A 408 5.45 29.02 -13.58
CA LEU A 408 6.13 28.06 -12.71
C LEU A 408 5.42 27.86 -11.36
N GLU A 409 4.59 28.79 -10.88
CA GLU A 409 3.83 28.61 -9.64
C GLU A 409 2.74 27.54 -9.85
N GLU A 410 2.04 27.59 -10.98
CA GLU A 410 1.13 26.52 -11.42
C GLU A 410 1.89 25.20 -11.68
N ALA A 411 3.09 25.27 -12.26
CA ALA A 411 3.92 24.08 -12.51
C ALA A 411 4.26 23.33 -11.20
N TYR A 412 4.77 24.04 -10.20
CA TYR A 412 5.13 23.46 -8.90
C TYR A 412 3.89 22.92 -8.15
N LYS A 413 2.75 23.65 -8.21
CA LYS A 413 1.48 23.19 -7.62
C LYS A 413 0.93 21.94 -8.29
N LEU A 414 1.16 21.75 -9.58
CA LEU A 414 0.77 20.53 -10.29
C LEU A 414 1.74 19.39 -10.00
N ALA A 415 3.05 19.66 -9.95
CA ALA A 415 4.06 18.67 -9.58
C ALA A 415 3.82 18.11 -8.16
N ASP A 416 3.45 18.96 -7.19
CA ASP A 416 3.04 18.55 -5.84
C ASP A 416 1.79 17.66 -5.81
N GLN A 417 0.90 17.75 -6.82
CA GLN A 417 -0.28 16.88 -6.93
C GLN A 417 0.08 15.51 -7.49
N TYR A 418 1.01 15.44 -8.45
CA TYR A 418 1.61 14.19 -8.90
C TYR A 418 2.36 13.51 -7.75
N ALA A 419 3.18 14.26 -7.02
CA ALA A 419 4.04 13.76 -5.94
C ALA A 419 4.93 12.59 -6.39
N SER A 420 5.59 12.81 -7.52
CA SER A 420 6.44 11.82 -8.20
C SER A 420 7.67 11.45 -7.40
N GLU A 421 8.16 10.25 -7.68
CA GLU A 421 9.40 9.72 -7.13
C GLU A 421 10.60 10.63 -7.45
N HIS A 422 10.81 10.93 -8.74
CA HIS A 422 11.86 11.83 -9.20
C HIS A 422 11.27 13.11 -9.77
N VAL A 423 11.74 14.27 -9.30
CA VAL A 423 11.36 15.59 -9.83
C VAL A 423 12.61 16.35 -10.29
N GLN A 424 12.70 16.67 -11.57
CA GLN A 424 13.81 17.44 -12.14
C GLN A 424 13.36 18.85 -12.53
N ILE A 425 14.13 19.87 -12.14
CA ILE A 425 13.79 21.28 -12.32
C ILE A 425 14.76 21.90 -13.36
N LEU A 426 14.30 21.99 -14.60
CA LEU A 426 15.01 22.56 -15.74
C LEU A 426 14.53 23.99 -16.00
N THR A 427 14.90 24.91 -15.10
CA THR A 427 14.53 26.33 -15.18
C THR A 427 15.76 27.22 -14.97
N GLU A 428 15.71 28.50 -15.33
CA GLU A 428 16.77 29.50 -15.04
C GLU A 428 17.06 29.63 -13.54
N ARG A 429 16.06 29.39 -12.67
CA ARG A 429 16.16 29.56 -11.21
C ARG A 429 15.71 28.30 -10.45
N PRO A 430 16.38 27.16 -10.62
CA PRO A 430 15.85 25.86 -10.19
C PRO A 430 15.71 25.75 -8.67
N ARG A 431 16.50 26.52 -7.91
CA ARG A 431 16.43 26.54 -6.43
C ARG A 431 15.11 27.11 -5.89
N GLU A 432 14.29 27.79 -6.69
CA GLU A 432 12.97 28.28 -6.25
C GLU A 432 12.03 27.12 -5.88
N ALA A 433 12.18 25.96 -6.54
CA ALA A 433 11.40 24.76 -6.25
C ALA A 433 11.57 24.24 -4.81
N LEU A 434 12.73 24.45 -4.17
CA LEU A 434 12.98 24.05 -2.78
C LEU A 434 12.09 24.78 -1.76
N ASN A 435 11.56 25.95 -2.11
CA ASN A 435 10.64 26.71 -1.27
C ASN A 435 9.17 26.53 -1.70
N ALA A 436 8.95 26.23 -2.98
CA ALA A 436 7.61 26.15 -3.58
C ALA A 436 6.96 24.77 -3.49
N MET A 437 7.76 23.70 -3.62
CA MET A 437 7.30 22.31 -3.63
C MET A 437 7.34 21.66 -2.25
N LYS A 438 6.48 20.66 -2.04
CA LYS A 438 6.32 19.91 -0.79
C LYS A 438 6.30 18.40 -0.96
N ASN A 439 5.90 17.89 -2.12
CA ASN A 439 5.71 16.45 -2.35
C ASN A 439 6.60 15.98 -3.52
N TYR A 440 7.75 15.39 -3.19
CA TYR A 440 8.67 14.76 -4.15
C TYR A 440 9.50 13.69 -3.42
N GLY A 441 9.89 12.61 -4.11
CA GLY A 441 10.81 11.61 -3.54
C GLY A 441 12.24 12.13 -3.47
N SER A 442 12.76 12.63 -4.59
CA SER A 442 14.02 13.36 -4.71
C SER A 442 13.89 14.48 -5.75
N ILE A 443 14.60 15.60 -5.53
CA ILE A 443 14.57 16.78 -6.38
C ILE A 443 15.95 17.07 -7.00
N PHE A 444 15.98 17.24 -8.31
CA PHE A 444 17.18 17.41 -9.14
C PHE A 444 17.18 18.82 -9.75
N LEU A 445 18.22 19.61 -9.49
CA LEU A 445 18.18 21.07 -9.70
C LEU A 445 19.10 21.54 -10.83
N GLY A 446 18.50 21.96 -11.94
CA GLY A 446 19.19 22.57 -13.08
C GLY A 446 19.79 21.56 -14.07
N ALA A 447 20.23 22.08 -15.22
CA ALA A 447 20.68 21.30 -16.38
C ALA A 447 21.89 20.38 -16.14
N ASN A 448 22.66 20.61 -15.07
CA ASN A 448 23.82 19.77 -14.71
C ASN A 448 23.46 18.66 -13.71
N THR A 449 22.18 18.38 -13.47
CA THR A 449 21.71 17.44 -12.44
C THR A 449 20.52 16.63 -12.97
N CYS A 450 20.82 15.45 -13.52
CA CYS A 450 19.81 14.51 -14.01
C CYS A 450 19.50 13.40 -12.98
N VAL A 451 18.35 12.74 -13.15
CA VAL A 451 17.93 11.62 -12.28
C VAL A 451 18.95 10.48 -12.27
N SER A 452 19.55 10.17 -13.42
CA SER A 452 20.55 9.10 -13.57
C SER A 452 21.78 9.28 -12.66
N TYR A 453 22.13 10.51 -12.28
CA TYR A 453 23.21 10.73 -11.30
C TYR A 453 22.78 10.28 -9.89
N GLY A 454 21.52 10.54 -9.50
CA GLY A 454 20.91 10.04 -8.26
C GLY A 454 20.84 8.52 -8.22
N ASP A 455 20.41 7.90 -9.32
CA ASP A 455 20.27 6.44 -9.42
C ASP A 455 21.59 5.69 -9.32
N LYS A 456 22.71 6.29 -9.77
CA LYS A 456 23.95 5.54 -10.02
C LYS A 456 25.15 5.99 -9.19
N CYS A 457 25.39 7.29 -8.96
CA CYS A 457 26.74 7.74 -8.56
C CYS A 457 26.89 8.95 -7.62
N ILE A 458 25.92 9.88 -7.54
CA ILE A 458 26.14 11.17 -6.86
C ILE A 458 26.08 11.10 -5.32
N GLY A 459 25.41 10.09 -4.76
CA GLY A 459 25.39 9.80 -3.32
C GLY A 459 24.04 9.91 -2.62
N THR A 460 23.03 10.54 -3.24
CA THR A 460 21.65 10.48 -2.74
C THR A 460 21.07 9.07 -2.91
N ASN A 461 20.08 8.72 -2.10
CA ASN A 461 19.49 7.37 -2.11
C ASN A 461 18.37 7.26 -3.16
N HIS A 462 18.46 6.27 -4.06
CA HIS A 462 17.48 6.05 -5.13
C HIS A 462 16.28 5.17 -4.74
N VAL A 463 16.23 4.62 -3.51
CA VAL A 463 15.08 3.81 -3.08
C VAL A 463 14.01 4.79 -2.59
N LEU A 464 13.18 5.25 -3.52
CA LEU A 464 12.29 6.39 -3.35
C LEU A 464 10.79 6.00 -3.36
N PRO A 465 9.91 6.90 -2.89
CA PRO A 465 8.46 6.66 -2.85
C PRO A 465 7.79 6.93 -4.21
N THR A 466 7.20 5.89 -4.80
CA THR A 466 6.44 5.96 -6.07
C THR A 466 4.92 6.11 -5.84
N ARG A 467 4.12 6.25 -6.90
CA ARG A 467 2.64 6.25 -6.88
C ARG A 467 2.03 7.31 -5.95
N GLY A 468 2.68 8.47 -5.87
CA GLY A 468 2.26 9.57 -5.00
C GLY A 468 2.55 9.37 -3.51
N ALA A 469 3.28 8.32 -3.11
CA ALA A 469 3.65 8.08 -1.71
C ALA A 469 4.56 9.18 -1.12
N ALA A 470 5.19 10.00 -1.97
CA ALA A 470 5.93 11.20 -1.56
C ALA A 470 5.07 12.23 -0.78
N LYS A 471 3.74 12.09 -0.76
CA LYS A 471 2.81 12.86 0.07
C LYS A 471 2.89 12.54 1.57
N TYR A 472 3.46 11.39 1.96
CA TYR A 472 3.49 10.93 3.36
C TYR A 472 4.79 10.24 3.79
N THR A 473 5.70 9.92 2.88
CA THR A 473 7.02 9.37 3.23
C THR A 473 8.08 9.87 2.26
N GLY A 474 9.31 10.04 2.74
CA GLY A 474 10.48 10.22 1.89
C GLY A 474 11.11 8.88 1.48
N GLY A 475 12.23 8.97 0.77
CA GLY A 475 13.06 7.83 0.39
C GLY A 475 13.65 7.04 1.56
N LEU A 476 14.45 6.04 1.21
CA LEU A 476 15.35 5.36 2.13
C LEU A 476 16.49 6.30 2.53
N TRP A 477 16.80 6.34 3.82
CA TRP A 477 17.84 7.18 4.41
C TRP A 477 18.27 6.56 5.73
N VAL A 478 19.36 7.06 6.35
CA VAL A 478 19.91 6.44 7.57
C VAL A 478 18.88 6.29 8.70
N GLY A 479 17.97 7.26 8.86
CA GLY A 479 16.93 7.21 9.89
C GLY A 479 15.88 6.12 9.71
N LYS A 480 15.68 5.56 8.51
CA LYS A 480 14.82 4.35 8.35
C LYS A 480 15.46 3.09 8.97
N TYR A 481 16.75 3.12 9.29
CA TYR A 481 17.46 2.06 10.02
C TYR A 481 17.68 2.36 11.51
N LEU A 482 17.07 3.43 12.03
CA LEU A 482 17.15 3.86 13.41
C LEU A 482 15.76 3.82 14.06
N LYS A 483 15.71 3.40 15.33
CA LYS A 483 14.54 3.46 16.19
C LYS A 483 14.70 4.67 17.09
N THR A 484 13.87 5.68 16.89
CA THR A 484 13.81 6.85 17.76
C THR A 484 13.01 6.49 19.02
N CYS A 485 13.72 6.18 20.11
CA CYS A 485 13.16 5.68 21.36
C CYS A 485 13.22 6.76 22.45
N THR A 486 12.09 7.04 23.11
CA THR A 486 12.06 7.92 24.26
C THR A 486 12.40 7.19 25.56
N TYR A 487 12.94 7.91 26.53
CA TYR A 487 13.16 7.46 27.89
C TYR A 487 12.81 8.56 28.89
N GLN A 488 12.56 8.17 30.14
CA GLN A 488 12.10 9.08 31.19
C GLN A 488 12.60 8.60 32.55
N GLU A 489 13.07 9.53 33.37
CA GLU A 489 13.57 9.30 34.72
C GLU A 489 13.03 10.39 35.67
N VAL A 490 12.69 10.00 36.90
CA VAL A 490 12.32 10.95 37.95
C VAL A 490 13.23 10.70 39.14
N THR A 491 14.13 11.65 39.40
CA THR A 491 15.14 11.62 40.46
C THR A 491 14.72 12.42 41.69
N ASP A 492 13.75 13.34 41.57
CA ASP A 492 13.18 14.07 42.71
C ASP A 492 11.91 13.38 43.26
N ASP A 493 11.96 13.01 44.54
CA ASP A 493 10.86 12.34 45.24
C ASP A 493 9.59 13.20 45.29
N GLN A 494 9.73 14.53 45.42
CA GLN A 494 8.58 15.44 45.48
C GLN A 494 7.87 15.53 44.13
N ALA A 495 8.61 15.59 43.03
CA ALA A 495 8.09 15.55 41.67
C ALA A 495 7.41 14.20 41.38
N SER A 496 8.07 13.08 41.71
CA SER A 496 7.51 11.72 41.58
C SER A 496 6.18 11.57 42.32
N GLY A 497 6.11 12.06 43.56
CA GLY A 497 4.89 12.07 44.35
C GLY A 497 3.76 12.91 43.73
N ARG A 498 4.06 14.14 43.27
CA ARG A 498 3.08 15.04 42.64
C ARG A 498 2.57 14.51 41.31
N LEU A 499 3.45 13.92 40.49
CA LEU A 499 3.09 13.20 39.27
C LEU A 499 2.21 12.00 39.60
N GLY A 500 2.49 11.29 40.70
CA GLY A 500 1.64 10.22 41.23
C GLY A 500 0.21 10.67 41.52
N GLU A 501 0.03 11.79 42.23
CA GLU A 501 -1.31 12.35 42.49
C GLU A 501 -2.04 12.77 41.20
N LEU A 502 -1.32 13.38 40.25
CA LEU A 502 -1.89 13.80 38.96
C LEU A 502 -2.32 12.60 38.12
N CYS A 503 -1.45 11.58 38.03
CA CYS A 503 -1.74 10.31 37.37
C CYS A 503 -2.97 9.64 37.98
N ALA A 504 -3.07 9.59 39.32
CA ALA A 504 -4.21 9.01 40.02
C ALA A 504 -5.55 9.67 39.63
N ARG A 505 -5.60 11.01 39.59
CA ARG A 505 -6.81 11.74 39.19
C ARG A 505 -7.14 11.56 37.71
N SER A 506 -6.15 11.66 36.82
CA SER A 506 -6.35 11.51 35.37
C SER A 506 -6.83 10.10 35.02
N ALA A 507 -6.16 9.08 35.53
CA ALA A 507 -6.51 7.69 35.30
C ALA A 507 -7.90 7.32 35.85
N ARG A 508 -8.35 7.92 36.96
CA ARG A 508 -9.73 7.71 37.45
C ARG A 508 -10.79 8.40 36.60
N ALA A 509 -10.50 9.55 35.99
CA ALA A 509 -11.39 10.14 34.99
C ALA A 509 -11.55 9.22 33.75
N GLU A 510 -10.46 8.55 33.35
CA GLU A 510 -10.43 7.52 32.29
C GLU A 510 -10.97 6.14 32.73
N ARG A 511 -11.30 5.97 34.02
CA ARG A 511 -11.71 4.69 34.66
C ARG A 511 -10.63 3.59 34.69
N PHE A 512 -9.36 3.96 34.59
CA PHE A 512 -8.18 3.08 34.65
C PHE A 512 -7.60 2.95 36.06
N GLU A 513 -8.34 2.30 36.97
CA GLU A 513 -7.95 2.17 38.40
C GLU A 513 -6.56 1.53 38.62
N GLY A 514 -6.10 0.63 37.74
CA GLY A 514 -4.75 0.06 37.83
C GLY A 514 -3.63 1.08 37.60
N HIS A 515 -3.84 2.02 36.65
CA HIS A 515 -2.92 3.15 36.46
C HIS A 515 -2.99 4.10 37.67
N ALA A 516 -4.20 4.36 38.17
CA ALA A 516 -4.39 5.25 39.31
C ALA A 516 -3.64 4.77 40.56
N ARG A 517 -3.71 3.46 40.86
CA ARG A 517 -3.00 2.83 41.98
C ARG A 517 -1.47 2.91 41.86
N SER A 518 -0.93 2.89 40.65
CA SER A 518 0.51 3.09 40.41
C SER A 518 0.95 4.53 40.74
N GLY A 519 0.11 5.52 40.48
CA GLY A 519 0.33 6.91 40.89
C GLY A 519 0.16 7.12 42.40
N ASP A 520 -0.95 6.62 42.95
CA ASP A 520 -1.27 6.65 44.39
C ASP A 520 -0.14 6.08 45.26
N LEU A 521 0.47 4.95 44.87
CA LEU A 521 1.59 4.35 45.60
C LEU A 521 2.80 5.30 45.71
N ARG A 522 3.12 6.05 44.65
CA ARG A 522 4.22 7.02 44.66
C ARG A 522 3.88 8.25 45.49
N ALA A 523 2.65 8.76 45.35
CA ALA A 523 2.15 9.86 46.18
C ALA A 523 2.14 9.49 47.68
N HIS A 524 1.78 8.26 48.02
CA HIS A 524 1.80 7.74 49.38
C HIS A 524 3.22 7.63 49.94
N ASN A 525 4.09 6.91 49.25
CA ASN A 525 5.45 6.64 49.73
C ASN A 525 6.32 7.91 49.86
N LEU A 526 6.12 8.89 48.97
CA LEU A 526 7.04 10.04 48.84
C LEU A 526 6.48 11.36 49.38
N LEU A 527 5.16 11.52 49.49
CA LEU A 527 4.52 12.71 50.10
C LEU A 527 3.76 12.39 51.39
N GLY A 528 3.70 11.13 51.83
CA GLY A 528 2.86 10.71 52.96
C GLY A 528 1.36 10.90 52.72
N LYS A 529 0.93 11.14 51.48
CA LYS A 529 -0.46 11.44 51.16
C LYS A 529 -1.28 10.16 51.08
N ASN A 530 -2.43 10.15 51.76
CA ASN A 530 -3.30 8.98 51.78
C ASN A 530 -4.09 8.90 50.45
N PRO A 531 -4.02 7.79 49.68
CA PRO A 531 -4.71 7.68 48.39
C PRO A 531 -6.23 7.63 48.57
N SER A 532 -6.86 8.80 48.52
CA SER A 532 -8.33 8.91 48.54
C SER A 532 -8.81 10.08 47.67
N THR A 533 -9.31 9.73 46.50
CA THR A 533 -10.54 10.30 45.92
C THR A 533 -10.96 9.41 44.74
N PHE A 534 -12.20 8.92 44.77
CA PHE A 534 -12.85 8.06 43.75
C PHE A 534 -12.47 6.55 43.72
N GLY A 535 -12.28 5.90 44.88
CA GLY A 535 -12.21 4.44 45.04
C GLY A 535 -12.49 4.02 46.50
N PRO A 536 -12.81 2.74 46.80
CA PRO A 536 -13.06 2.29 48.17
C PRO A 536 -11.84 2.61 49.06
N SER A 537 -12.10 3.06 50.30
CA SER A 537 -11.10 3.80 51.09
C SER A 537 -9.81 3.00 51.36
N ALA A 538 -8.72 3.74 51.51
CA ALA A 538 -7.39 3.21 51.80
C ALA A 538 -7.34 2.30 53.04
N ASP A 539 -8.32 2.39 53.94
CA ASP A 539 -8.46 1.56 55.13
C ASP A 539 -8.60 0.04 54.82
N ASN A 540 -8.97 -0.32 53.58
CA ASN A 540 -9.05 -1.71 53.11
C ASN A 540 -7.85 -2.16 52.26
N LEU A 541 -6.83 -1.32 52.06
CA LEU A 541 -5.59 -1.66 51.36
C LEU A 541 -4.41 -1.51 52.33
N THR A 542 -4.05 -2.61 52.98
CA THR A 542 -2.82 -2.70 53.79
C THR A 542 -1.59 -2.60 52.89
N TRP A 543 -1.11 -1.38 52.66
CA TRP A 543 0.17 -1.13 52.02
C TRP A 543 1.30 -1.58 52.97
N PRO A 544 2.29 -2.38 52.51
CA PRO A 544 3.39 -2.79 53.34
C PRO A 544 4.26 -1.57 53.69
N THR A 545 4.35 -1.24 54.98
CA THR A 545 5.16 -0.14 55.50
C THR A 545 6.64 -0.46 55.45
N THR A 546 7.25 -0.42 54.26
CA THR A 546 8.71 -0.48 54.10
C THR A 546 9.29 0.92 54.28
N SER A 547 9.71 1.25 55.50
CA SER A 547 10.38 2.52 55.87
C SER A 547 11.84 2.60 55.36
N SER A 548 12.09 2.07 54.17
CA SER A 548 13.37 2.08 53.46
C SER A 548 13.08 2.17 51.97
N GLY A 549 13.58 3.22 51.32
CA GLY A 549 13.45 3.37 49.86
C GLY A 549 13.95 2.13 49.13
N LEU A 550 13.18 1.65 48.15
CA LEU A 550 13.45 0.47 47.32
C LEU A 550 13.89 -0.76 48.13
N GLY A 551 12.93 -1.52 48.64
CA GLY A 551 13.14 -2.72 49.47
C GLY A 551 13.86 -3.88 48.78
N ILE A 552 15.17 -3.75 48.58
CA ILE A 552 16.11 -4.85 48.30
C ILE A 552 16.82 -5.17 49.63
N GLN A 553 16.16 -5.99 50.46
CA GLN A 553 16.83 -6.57 51.64
C GLN A 553 17.64 -7.80 51.22
N TYR A 554 18.97 -7.70 51.32
CA TYR A 554 19.82 -8.89 51.37
C TYR A 554 19.60 -9.58 52.73
N THR A 555 18.72 -10.58 52.76
CA THR A 555 18.46 -11.35 53.98
C THR A 555 19.62 -12.30 54.28
N SER A 556 20.55 -11.87 55.14
CA SER A 556 21.42 -12.79 55.86
C SER A 556 20.89 -12.98 57.29
N THR A 557 20.24 -14.12 57.56
CA THR A 557 20.15 -14.63 58.94
C THR A 557 19.98 -16.14 58.96
N ALA A 558 20.80 -16.79 59.78
CA ALA A 558 20.73 -18.21 60.03
C ALA A 558 19.65 -18.55 61.07
N GLY A 559 19.17 -19.80 61.02
CA GLY A 559 18.58 -20.48 62.19
C GLY A 559 17.06 -20.36 62.37
N GLN A 560 16.32 -21.28 61.76
CA GLN A 560 15.31 -22.17 62.37
C GLN A 560 14.84 -23.18 61.28
N PRO A 561 14.40 -24.41 61.63
CA PRO A 561 14.26 -25.50 60.66
C PRO A 561 12.89 -25.54 59.96
N THR A 562 12.90 -25.79 58.65
CA THR A 562 11.69 -26.07 57.85
C THR A 562 11.18 -27.50 58.05
N PRO A 563 9.86 -27.74 58.06
CA PRO A 563 9.29 -29.10 58.08
C PRO A 563 9.48 -29.80 56.72
N PRO A 564 9.57 -31.14 56.68
CA PRO A 564 9.95 -31.86 55.48
C PRO A 564 8.80 -31.98 54.49
N VAL A 565 8.99 -31.48 53.26
CA VAL A 565 8.14 -31.82 52.11
C VAL A 565 8.81 -32.97 51.37
N THR A 566 8.18 -34.15 51.39
CA THR A 566 8.67 -35.35 50.70
C THR A 566 8.58 -35.18 49.19
N SER A 567 9.72 -35.01 48.53
CA SER A 567 9.84 -35.12 47.07
C SER A 567 10.54 -36.42 46.71
N THR A 568 9.82 -37.33 46.06
CA THR A 568 10.36 -38.59 45.52
C THR A 568 11.04 -38.35 44.18
N PHE A 569 12.37 -38.19 44.15
CA PHE A 569 13.28 -38.66 43.09
C PHE A 569 14.74 -38.60 43.63
N PRO A 570 15.65 -39.51 43.22
CA PRO A 570 16.94 -39.72 43.91
C PRO A 570 18.04 -38.74 43.47
N PRO A 571 18.99 -38.38 44.36
CA PRO A 571 20.14 -37.54 44.01
C PRO A 571 21.33 -38.37 43.51
N THR A 572 21.91 -37.97 42.39
CA THR A 572 23.28 -38.36 42.00
C THR A 572 24.28 -37.33 42.52
N MET A 573 25.18 -37.74 43.41
CA MET A 573 26.28 -36.89 43.89
C MET A 573 27.39 -36.76 42.85
N PHE A 574 27.92 -35.54 42.70
CA PHE A 574 29.34 -35.33 42.41
C PHE A 574 29.83 -34.13 43.23
N GLN A 575 30.86 -34.34 44.04
CA GLN A 575 31.60 -33.29 44.75
C GLN A 575 32.85 -32.93 43.93
N TYR A 576 33.21 -31.65 43.90
CA TYR A 576 34.60 -31.21 43.74
C TYR A 576 34.89 -30.10 44.77
N PRO A 577 36.13 -30.02 45.28
CA PRO A 577 36.48 -29.14 46.40
C PRO A 577 36.69 -27.68 45.95
N ILE A 578 36.58 -26.79 46.93
CA ILE A 578 36.87 -25.36 46.82
C ILE A 578 38.39 -25.18 47.03
N ASP A 579 39.01 -24.29 46.26
CA ASP A 579 40.16 -23.53 46.76
C ASP A 579 40.06 -22.07 46.27
N GLU A 580 40.32 -21.14 47.17
CA GLU A 580 40.17 -19.69 46.94
C GLU A 580 41.46 -19.11 46.35
N GLN A 581 41.34 -18.14 45.41
CA GLN A 581 42.00 -16.82 45.52
C GLN A 581 41.69 -15.87 44.33
N TYR A 582 41.20 -14.68 44.68
CA TYR A 582 41.31 -13.39 43.97
C TYR A 582 40.97 -13.26 42.47
N ALA A 583 39.68 -12.99 42.25
CA ALA A 583 39.12 -11.95 41.39
C ALA A 583 40.04 -11.09 40.47
N LYS A 584 39.72 -11.08 39.17
CA LYS A 584 39.22 -9.86 38.46
C LYS A 584 38.73 -10.15 37.03
N SER A 585 37.57 -9.58 36.69
CA SER A 585 37.10 -9.21 35.33
C SER A 585 36.96 -10.29 34.25
N THR A 586 35.72 -10.70 33.92
CA THR A 586 35.17 -10.70 32.54
C THR A 586 33.65 -10.98 32.50
N ALA A 587 33.02 -10.68 31.36
CA ALA A 587 31.58 -10.58 31.10
C ALA A 587 30.76 -11.90 31.18
N SER A 588 29.43 -11.80 31.36
CA SER A 588 28.42 -12.20 30.34
C SER A 588 26.95 -12.04 30.82
N PRO A 589 25.95 -11.92 29.91
CA PRO A 589 24.51 -11.81 30.23
C PRO A 589 23.83 -13.19 30.43
N PRO A 590 22.63 -13.25 31.05
CA PRO A 590 21.95 -14.51 31.36
C PRO A 590 21.16 -15.12 30.18
N GLU A 591 21.15 -16.45 30.12
CA GLU A 591 20.39 -17.25 29.14
C GLU A 591 18.86 -17.16 29.34
N ILE A 592 18.10 -17.15 28.24
CA ILE A 592 16.63 -17.13 28.25
C ILE A 592 16.08 -18.54 27.94
N ARG A 593 15.12 -18.99 28.76
CA ARG A 593 14.49 -20.32 28.65
C ARG A 593 13.59 -20.46 27.42
N HIS A 594 13.65 -21.61 26.75
CA HIS A 594 12.73 -21.99 25.68
C HIS A 594 11.28 -22.25 26.17
N PRO A 595 10.25 -21.88 25.39
CA PRO A 595 8.86 -22.28 25.63
C PRO A 595 8.50 -23.64 25.00
N GLN A 596 7.56 -24.36 25.63
CA GLN A 596 7.06 -25.69 25.21
C GLN A 596 6.00 -25.61 24.08
N PRO A 597 5.84 -26.68 23.25
CA PRO A 597 4.96 -26.68 22.08
C PRO A 597 3.46 -26.84 22.42
N ARG A 598 2.58 -26.22 21.62
CA ARG A 598 1.11 -26.35 21.72
C ARG A 598 0.56 -27.43 20.77
N ARG A 599 -0.50 -28.12 21.21
CA ARG A 599 -1.19 -29.18 20.44
C ARG A 599 -2.13 -28.64 19.35
N SER A 600 -2.41 -29.50 18.37
CA SER A 600 -3.24 -29.25 17.19
C SER A 600 -4.76 -29.32 17.45
N TYR A 601 -5.55 -28.71 16.56
CA TYR A 601 -7.01 -28.80 16.52
C TYR A 601 -7.49 -29.59 15.30
N THR A 602 -8.61 -30.32 15.45
CA THR A 602 -9.27 -31.11 14.41
C THR A 602 -10.53 -30.42 13.87
N ASN A 603 -10.71 -30.47 12.54
CA ASN A 603 -11.95 -30.08 11.86
C ASN A 603 -13.06 -31.14 12.05
N ILE A 604 -14.33 -30.72 11.94
CA ILE A 604 -15.45 -31.39 11.23
C ILE A 604 -16.73 -30.54 11.40
N ALA A 605 -17.46 -30.30 10.30
CA ALA A 605 -18.82 -29.74 10.32
C ALA A 605 -19.69 -30.43 9.25
N PRO A 606 -20.90 -30.94 9.57
CA PRO A 606 -21.81 -31.53 8.59
C PRO A 606 -23.10 -30.70 8.30
N ASN A 607 -23.63 -30.90 7.09
CA ASN A 607 -24.84 -30.28 6.51
C ASN A 607 -26.14 -30.45 7.31
N PRO A 608 -27.15 -29.62 7.00
CA PRO A 608 -28.54 -30.08 6.83
C PRO A 608 -29.10 -29.86 5.42
N THR A 609 -30.05 -30.70 5.03
CA THR A 609 -30.88 -30.59 3.81
C THR A 609 -32.34 -30.90 4.19
N SER A 610 -33.31 -30.45 3.39
CA SER A 610 -34.78 -30.54 3.63
C SER A 610 -35.29 -29.58 4.73
N ILE A 611 -36.53 -29.07 4.72
CA ILE A 611 -37.80 -29.58 4.15
C ILE A 611 -38.52 -28.55 3.23
N VAL A 612 -39.59 -29.00 2.57
CA VAL A 612 -40.28 -28.44 1.40
C VAL A 612 -41.74 -28.05 1.73
N GLN A 613 -42.33 -27.18 0.88
CA GLN A 613 -43.75 -27.14 0.42
C GLN A 613 -44.75 -26.07 0.93
N GLY A 614 -45.37 -25.40 -0.07
CA GLY A 614 -46.74 -24.85 -0.04
C GLY A 614 -46.87 -23.33 0.13
N LYS A 615 -47.77 -22.60 -0.55
CA LYS A 615 -48.64 -22.91 -1.71
C LYS A 615 -49.25 -21.56 -2.20
N ARG A 616 -49.36 -21.34 -3.52
CA ARG A 616 -50.25 -20.37 -4.25
C ARG A 616 -49.82 -20.43 -5.72
N GLN A 617 -50.37 -21.35 -6.52
CA GLN A 617 -51.65 -21.25 -7.23
C GLN A 617 -51.60 -20.20 -8.34
N ARG A 618 -51.53 -20.70 -9.58
CA ARG A 618 -51.82 -19.97 -10.81
C ARG A 618 -53.32 -20.03 -11.05
N ASP A 619 -53.85 -19.04 -11.75
CA ASP A 619 -54.94 -19.22 -12.70
C ASP A 619 -54.55 -18.51 -14.00
N ASP A 620 -55.09 -18.98 -15.11
CA ASP A 620 -54.65 -18.68 -16.48
C ASP A 620 -55.43 -17.51 -17.10
N ASP A 621 -54.89 -16.95 -18.19
CA ASP A 621 -55.71 -16.30 -19.22
C ASP A 621 -55.00 -16.37 -20.59
N GLU A 622 -55.61 -17.07 -21.55
CA GLU A 622 -55.11 -17.19 -22.92
C GLU A 622 -55.66 -16.07 -23.82
N ARG A 623 -54.78 -15.43 -24.60
CA ARG A 623 -55.16 -14.86 -25.91
C ARG A 623 -54.10 -15.15 -26.96
N THR A 624 -54.53 -15.88 -27.98
CA THR A 624 -53.76 -16.22 -29.18
C THR A 624 -53.99 -15.19 -30.30
N GLU A 625 -52.95 -14.94 -31.08
CA GLU A 625 -52.88 -14.69 -32.55
C GLU A 625 -51.42 -14.22 -32.88
N PRO A 626 -50.90 -14.35 -34.12
CA PRO A 626 -49.61 -15.00 -34.28
C PRO A 626 -48.54 -14.18 -35.04
N GLY A 627 -47.28 -14.62 -34.96
CA GLY A 627 -46.27 -14.31 -35.98
C GLY A 627 -44.97 -13.66 -35.51
N SER A 628 -44.10 -14.41 -34.83
CA SER A 628 -42.64 -14.28 -35.01
C SER A 628 -41.91 -15.49 -34.43
N SER A 629 -41.27 -16.29 -35.28
CA SER A 629 -40.56 -17.51 -34.89
C SER A 629 -39.16 -17.22 -34.33
N SER A 630 -39.11 -16.57 -33.17
CA SER A 630 -37.86 -16.44 -32.41
C SER A 630 -37.42 -17.80 -31.88
N LYS A 631 -36.49 -18.45 -32.60
CA LYS A 631 -35.80 -19.66 -32.13
C LYS A 631 -35.05 -19.33 -30.85
N ARG A 632 -35.64 -19.66 -29.69
CA ARG A 632 -35.00 -19.57 -28.37
C ARG A 632 -33.78 -20.49 -28.34
N ARG A 633 -32.63 -19.94 -28.71
CA ARG A 633 -31.31 -20.61 -28.73
C ARG A 633 -31.01 -21.10 -27.31
N LYS A 634 -31.22 -22.40 -27.05
CA LYS A 634 -30.79 -23.04 -25.79
C LYS A 634 -29.26 -22.98 -25.75
N ARG A 635 -28.69 -22.07 -24.95
CA ARG A 635 -27.27 -22.11 -24.59
C ARG A 635 -27.04 -23.29 -23.64
N THR A 636 -26.46 -24.36 -24.15
CA THR A 636 -25.90 -25.46 -23.36
C THR A 636 -24.49 -25.07 -22.92
N ALA A 637 -24.38 -24.47 -21.74
CA ALA A 637 -23.08 -24.27 -21.09
C ALA A 637 -22.56 -25.63 -20.60
N SER A 638 -21.38 -26.03 -21.09
CA SER A 638 -20.76 -27.34 -20.84
C SER A 638 -19.96 -27.38 -19.52
N ILE A 639 -19.71 -28.60 -19.05
CA ILE A 639 -18.96 -28.92 -17.84
C ILE A 639 -17.56 -29.45 -18.21
N ALA A 640 -16.52 -29.00 -17.51
CA ALA A 640 -15.16 -29.51 -17.71
C ALA A 640 -14.97 -30.90 -17.07
N SER A 641 -14.38 -31.85 -17.81
CA SER A 641 -14.37 -33.29 -17.47
C SER A 641 -13.17 -33.78 -16.63
N ALA A 642 -12.15 -32.95 -16.43
CA ALA A 642 -10.84 -33.37 -15.93
C ALA A 642 -10.87 -33.94 -14.49
N ASP A 643 -11.51 -33.24 -13.55
CA ASP A 643 -11.47 -33.56 -12.11
C ASP A 643 -12.77 -34.18 -11.57
N MET A 644 -13.53 -34.87 -12.43
CA MET A 644 -14.82 -35.48 -12.06
C MET A 644 -14.66 -36.94 -11.61
N THR A 645 -15.43 -37.37 -10.60
CA THR A 645 -15.50 -38.80 -10.25
C THR A 645 -16.17 -39.61 -11.35
N GLU A 646 -15.96 -40.93 -11.37
CA GLU A 646 -16.56 -41.81 -12.39
C GLU A 646 -18.09 -41.74 -12.40
N ASP A 647 -18.72 -41.70 -11.21
CA ASP A 647 -20.17 -41.47 -11.06
C ASP A 647 -20.59 -40.09 -11.59
N ASP A 648 -19.80 -39.05 -11.34
CA ASP A 648 -20.15 -37.69 -11.79
C ASP A 648 -20.05 -37.57 -13.32
N ARG A 649 -19.04 -38.20 -13.93
CA ARG A 649 -18.91 -38.29 -15.40
C ARG A 649 -20.10 -39.03 -16.00
N PHE A 650 -20.46 -40.19 -15.43
CA PHE A 650 -21.61 -40.96 -15.89
C PHE A 650 -22.93 -40.17 -15.74
N LEU A 651 -23.10 -39.41 -14.66
CA LEU A 651 -24.26 -38.53 -14.45
C LEU A 651 -24.35 -37.40 -15.49
N VAL A 652 -23.23 -36.77 -15.83
CA VAL A 652 -23.20 -35.72 -16.86
C VAL A 652 -23.42 -36.31 -18.25
N GLN A 653 -22.78 -37.42 -18.60
CA GLN A 653 -23.00 -38.13 -19.87
C GLN A 653 -24.49 -38.46 -20.08
N LEU A 654 -25.12 -39.13 -19.12
CA LEU A 654 -26.53 -39.50 -19.23
C LEU A 654 -27.47 -38.27 -19.32
N LYS A 655 -27.06 -37.11 -18.79
CA LYS A 655 -27.91 -35.89 -18.71
C LYS A 655 -27.67 -34.88 -19.83
N GLU A 656 -26.44 -34.69 -20.29
CA GLU A 656 -26.05 -33.71 -21.31
C GLU A 656 -25.88 -34.37 -22.68
N ASP A 657 -25.18 -35.51 -22.76
CA ASP A 657 -24.89 -36.20 -24.03
C ASP A 657 -26.07 -37.07 -24.49
N GLU A 658 -26.57 -37.95 -23.61
CA GLU A 658 -27.73 -38.82 -23.90
C GLU A 658 -29.09 -38.12 -23.61
N ASN A 659 -29.06 -36.94 -22.98
CA ASN A 659 -30.22 -36.11 -22.65
C ASN A 659 -31.40 -36.84 -21.96
N LEU A 660 -31.13 -37.87 -21.15
CA LEU A 660 -32.17 -38.73 -20.59
C LEU A 660 -33.05 -38.00 -19.54
N PRO A 661 -34.31 -38.45 -19.35
CA PRO A 661 -35.15 -38.10 -18.22
C PRO A 661 -34.56 -38.63 -16.90
N TRP A 662 -34.76 -37.89 -15.80
CA TRP A 662 -34.16 -38.23 -14.50
C TRP A 662 -34.54 -39.61 -13.94
N LYS A 663 -35.72 -40.13 -14.27
CA LYS A 663 -36.14 -41.48 -13.87
C LYS A 663 -35.27 -42.55 -14.55
N ASP A 664 -34.97 -42.36 -15.83
CA ASP A 664 -34.20 -43.31 -16.63
C ASP A 664 -32.71 -43.24 -16.28
N ILE A 665 -32.20 -42.06 -15.93
CA ILE A 665 -30.87 -41.89 -15.32
C ILE A 665 -30.76 -42.66 -14.01
N ALA A 666 -31.77 -42.58 -13.12
CA ALA A 666 -31.77 -43.35 -11.88
C ALA A 666 -31.77 -44.87 -12.14
N THR A 667 -32.54 -45.33 -13.14
CA THR A 667 -32.52 -46.73 -13.60
C THR A 667 -31.16 -47.14 -14.12
N ARG A 668 -30.51 -46.32 -14.96
CA ARG A 668 -29.16 -46.58 -15.52
C ARG A 668 -28.08 -46.66 -14.44
N PHE A 669 -28.16 -45.83 -13.38
CA PHE A 669 -27.28 -45.98 -12.22
C PHE A 669 -27.48 -47.30 -11.47
N HIS A 670 -28.71 -47.80 -11.40
CA HIS A 670 -28.99 -49.10 -10.80
C HIS A 670 -28.49 -50.26 -11.67
N THR A 671 -28.78 -50.26 -12.98
CA THR A 671 -28.42 -51.36 -13.90
C THR A 671 -26.93 -51.40 -14.23
N ASP A 672 -26.31 -50.25 -14.45
CA ASP A 672 -24.97 -50.18 -15.06
C ASP A 672 -23.86 -49.94 -14.03
N LYS A 673 -24.22 -49.42 -12.84
CA LYS A 673 -23.29 -49.13 -11.73
C LYS A 673 -23.67 -49.80 -10.41
N GLY A 674 -24.78 -50.54 -10.34
CA GLY A 674 -25.26 -51.20 -9.13
C GLY A 674 -25.72 -50.25 -8.01
N LYS A 675 -25.88 -48.94 -8.30
CA LYS A 675 -26.10 -47.89 -7.29
C LYS A 675 -27.52 -47.34 -7.37
N ASN A 676 -28.28 -47.50 -6.29
CA ASN A 676 -29.62 -46.91 -6.17
C ASN A 676 -29.53 -45.45 -5.69
N PHE A 677 -29.83 -44.50 -6.58
CA PHE A 677 -29.96 -43.08 -6.25
C PHE A 677 -31.41 -42.60 -6.44
N GLN A 678 -31.90 -41.80 -5.48
CA GLN A 678 -33.17 -41.09 -5.68
C GLN A 678 -33.00 -39.96 -6.72
N VAL A 679 -34.03 -39.75 -7.54
CA VAL A 679 -34.08 -38.69 -8.56
C VAL A 679 -33.69 -37.31 -8.02
N ALA A 680 -34.20 -36.92 -6.85
CA ALA A 680 -33.89 -35.63 -6.24
C ALA A 680 -32.39 -35.50 -5.84
N ALA A 681 -31.75 -36.60 -5.44
CA ALA A 681 -30.33 -36.62 -5.14
C ALA A 681 -29.48 -36.45 -6.40
N LEU A 682 -29.84 -37.12 -7.50
CA LEU A 682 -29.18 -36.94 -8.81
C LEU A 682 -29.34 -35.50 -9.34
N GLN A 683 -30.53 -34.91 -9.18
CA GLN A 683 -30.80 -33.51 -9.56
C GLN A 683 -29.94 -32.52 -8.77
N MET A 684 -29.86 -32.65 -7.44
CA MET A 684 -28.96 -31.81 -6.63
C MET A 684 -27.49 -32.05 -6.96
N ARG A 685 -27.07 -33.30 -7.16
CA ARG A 685 -25.69 -33.67 -7.50
C ARG A 685 -25.28 -33.03 -8.82
N TYR A 686 -26.09 -33.19 -9.87
CA TYR A 686 -25.86 -32.53 -11.15
C TYR A 686 -25.88 -31.00 -11.06
N LYS A 687 -26.80 -30.39 -10.29
CA LYS A 687 -26.79 -28.93 -10.05
C LYS A 687 -25.46 -28.48 -9.44
N ARG A 688 -24.97 -29.16 -8.40
CA ARG A 688 -23.69 -28.87 -7.75
C ARG A 688 -22.50 -29.08 -8.71
N LEU A 689 -22.52 -30.11 -9.54
CA LEU A 689 -21.50 -30.32 -10.58
C LEU A 689 -21.48 -29.17 -11.59
N ARG A 690 -22.66 -28.73 -12.04
CA ARG A 690 -22.81 -27.62 -12.99
C ARG A 690 -22.42 -26.26 -12.40
N GLU A 691 -22.51 -26.09 -11.08
CA GLU A 691 -21.98 -24.90 -10.38
C GLU A 691 -20.45 -25.00 -10.17
N LYS A 692 -19.94 -26.16 -9.73
CA LYS A 692 -18.52 -26.40 -9.42
C LYS A 692 -17.61 -26.41 -10.66
N TYR A 693 -18.08 -26.98 -11.76
CA TYR A 693 -17.31 -27.19 -12.98
C TYR A 693 -17.87 -26.39 -14.17
N ARG A 694 -18.56 -25.27 -13.89
CA ARG A 694 -19.02 -24.33 -14.92
C ARG A 694 -17.81 -23.80 -15.69
N ILE A 695 -17.74 -24.07 -16.98
CA ILE A 695 -16.83 -23.36 -17.87
C ILE A 695 -17.39 -21.95 -18.06
N TRP A 696 -16.61 -20.94 -17.66
CA TRP A 696 -16.93 -19.54 -17.92
C TRP A 696 -16.47 -19.19 -19.32
N GLU A 697 -17.41 -19.00 -20.25
CA GLU A 697 -17.09 -18.47 -21.57
C GLU A 697 -16.63 -17.01 -21.47
N GLU A 698 -15.80 -16.56 -22.41
CA GLU A 698 -15.31 -15.18 -22.49
C GLU A 698 -16.47 -14.15 -22.52
N GLN A 699 -17.63 -14.55 -23.07
CA GLN A 699 -18.86 -13.76 -23.05
C GLN A 699 -19.49 -13.67 -21.66
N ASP A 700 -19.44 -14.74 -20.84
CA ASP A 700 -19.95 -14.71 -19.47
C ASP A 700 -19.05 -13.83 -18.57
N VAL A 701 -17.73 -13.90 -18.77
CA VAL A 701 -16.76 -13.03 -18.07
C VAL A 701 -16.93 -11.58 -18.50
N SER A 702 -17.09 -11.31 -19.80
CA SER A 702 -17.35 -9.96 -20.31
C SER A 702 -18.67 -9.39 -19.80
N ALA A 703 -19.73 -10.20 -19.76
CA ALA A 703 -21.02 -9.80 -19.19
C ALA A 703 -20.93 -9.51 -17.69
N LEU A 704 -20.13 -10.27 -16.93
CA LEU A 704 -19.85 -9.97 -15.52
C LEU A 704 -19.03 -8.68 -15.35
N ARG A 705 -18.02 -8.42 -16.18
CA ARG A 705 -17.26 -7.16 -16.16
C ARG A 705 -18.16 -5.96 -16.44
N LEU A 706 -18.96 -6.02 -17.50
CA LEU A 706 -19.98 -5.01 -17.83
C LEU A 706 -20.99 -4.81 -16.70
N ALA A 707 -21.46 -5.88 -16.07
CA ALA A 707 -22.37 -5.79 -14.93
C ALA A 707 -21.71 -5.17 -13.68
N HIS A 708 -20.43 -5.46 -13.44
CA HIS A 708 -19.65 -4.86 -12.36
C HIS A 708 -19.35 -3.39 -12.62
N GLU A 709 -18.92 -3.01 -13.82
CA GLU A 709 -18.69 -1.61 -14.23
C GLU A 709 -19.99 -0.79 -14.18
N TYR A 710 -21.10 -1.37 -14.65
CA TYR A 710 -22.42 -0.76 -14.52
C TYR A 710 -22.81 -0.59 -13.05
N TRP A 711 -22.61 -1.60 -12.21
CA TRP A 711 -22.86 -1.47 -10.78
C TRP A 711 -21.96 -0.41 -10.16
N ASP A 712 -20.65 -0.43 -10.40
CA ASP A 712 -19.71 0.50 -9.77
C ASP A 712 -20.01 1.96 -10.13
N LYS A 713 -20.30 2.21 -11.43
CA LYS A 713 -20.67 3.53 -11.94
C LYS A 713 -22.03 4.02 -11.40
N TYR A 714 -23.04 3.16 -11.35
CA TYR A 714 -24.41 3.55 -11.03
C TYR A 714 -24.89 3.11 -9.65
N ARG A 715 -24.04 2.53 -8.78
CA ARG A 715 -24.43 1.93 -7.48
C ARG A 715 -25.25 2.89 -6.62
N TRP A 716 -24.86 4.15 -6.58
CA TRP A 716 -25.55 5.17 -5.77
C TRP A 716 -26.89 5.60 -6.34
N GLU A 717 -27.04 5.58 -7.67
CA GLU A 717 -28.33 5.80 -8.35
C GLU A 717 -29.24 4.58 -8.17
N ILE A 718 -28.70 3.38 -8.31
CA ILE A 718 -29.38 2.11 -8.04
C ILE A 718 -29.83 2.05 -6.57
N ILE A 719 -29.01 2.49 -5.62
CA ILE A 719 -29.38 2.58 -4.20
C ILE A 719 -30.49 3.63 -4.01
N SER A 720 -30.32 4.86 -4.53
CA SER A 720 -31.33 5.93 -4.42
C SER A 720 -32.66 5.63 -5.13
N ALA A 721 -32.67 4.74 -6.12
CA ALA A 721 -33.84 4.34 -6.91
C ALA A 721 -34.48 3.02 -6.46
N LYS A 722 -33.70 1.95 -6.20
CA LYS A 722 -34.22 0.65 -5.72
C LYS A 722 -34.51 0.65 -4.22
N VAL A 723 -33.75 1.39 -3.41
CA VAL A 723 -34.14 1.70 -2.03
C VAL A 723 -35.13 2.88 -2.08
N GLY A 724 -36.22 2.69 -2.82
CA GLY A 724 -37.24 3.70 -3.13
C GLY A 724 -37.94 4.27 -1.89
N ARG A 725 -37.69 3.69 -0.71
CA ARG A 725 -37.92 4.26 0.61
C ARG A 725 -36.72 3.92 1.51
N MET A 726 -35.76 4.84 1.69
CA MET A 726 -34.87 4.76 2.86
C MET A 726 -35.66 4.94 4.18
N VAL A 727 -36.91 5.39 4.09
CA VAL A 727 -37.95 5.33 5.13
C VAL A 727 -38.19 3.89 5.62
N ASP A 728 -38.10 2.88 4.73
CA ASP A 728 -38.22 1.45 5.12
C ASP A 728 -37.02 0.99 5.97
N PHE A 729 -35.97 1.82 6.06
CA PHE A 729 -34.79 1.64 6.91
C PHE A 729 -34.64 2.77 7.96
N GLY A 730 -35.72 3.48 8.27
CA GLY A 730 -35.79 4.47 9.36
C GLY A 730 -35.29 5.88 9.03
N VAL A 731 -34.95 6.18 7.77
CA VAL A 731 -34.50 7.52 7.36
C VAL A 731 -35.69 8.41 7.01
N THR A 732 -35.80 9.57 7.68
CA THR A 732 -36.95 10.49 7.58
C THR A 732 -37.05 11.25 6.24
N GLU A 733 -35.98 11.24 5.43
CA GLU A 733 -35.89 12.00 4.18
C GLU A 733 -35.38 11.14 3.02
N ARG A 734 -35.75 11.49 1.79
CA ARG A 734 -35.28 10.80 0.58
C ARG A 734 -33.87 11.27 0.22
N TRP A 735 -32.89 10.37 0.30
CA TRP A 735 -31.50 10.71 -0.03
C TRP A 735 -31.20 10.55 -1.53
N PRO A 736 -30.70 11.60 -2.21
CA PRO A 736 -30.19 11.49 -3.57
C PRO A 736 -28.85 10.71 -3.58
N ALA A 737 -28.51 10.10 -4.71
CA ALA A 737 -27.30 9.29 -4.90
C ALA A 737 -26.01 9.90 -4.30
N ARG A 738 -25.79 11.21 -4.53
CA ARG A 738 -24.63 11.95 -3.98
C ARG A 738 -24.59 11.99 -2.45
N HIS A 739 -25.75 12.03 -1.78
CA HIS A 739 -25.83 12.01 -0.32
C HIS A 739 -25.46 10.62 0.21
N CYS A 740 -26.01 9.54 -0.39
CA CYS A 740 -25.66 8.17 -0.04
C CYS A 740 -24.15 7.90 -0.18
N ALA A 741 -23.55 8.34 -1.29
CA ALA A 741 -22.12 8.21 -1.54
C ALA A 741 -21.26 8.91 -0.47
N ARG A 742 -21.59 10.16 -0.13
CA ARG A 742 -20.89 10.93 0.90
C ARG A 742 -21.01 10.29 2.28
N LYS A 743 -22.21 9.86 2.67
CA LYS A 743 -22.44 9.21 3.97
C LYS A 743 -21.69 7.87 4.09
N TRP A 744 -21.58 7.13 3.00
CA TRP A 744 -20.76 5.92 2.97
C TRP A 744 -19.27 6.22 3.16
N GLN A 745 -18.73 7.26 2.50
CA GLN A 745 -17.34 7.69 2.70
C GLN A 745 -17.08 8.19 4.13
N GLU A 746 -18.01 8.94 4.72
CA GLU A 746 -17.94 9.33 6.15
C GLU A 746 -17.85 8.09 7.05
N MET A 747 -18.63 7.04 6.77
CA MET A 747 -18.59 5.76 7.51
C MET A 747 -17.32 4.94 7.26
N GLU A 748 -16.81 4.83 6.02
CA GLU A 748 -15.54 4.15 5.73
C GLU A 748 -14.37 4.86 6.43
N THR A 749 -14.36 6.18 6.43
CA THR A 749 -13.32 6.98 7.11
C THR A 749 -13.38 6.78 8.62
N MET A 750 -14.58 6.72 9.22
CA MET A 750 -14.75 6.39 10.65
C MET A 750 -14.39 4.93 10.97
N ALA A 751 -14.68 3.98 10.08
CA ALA A 751 -14.35 2.57 10.25
C ALA A 751 -12.84 2.30 10.13
N MET A 752 -12.11 3.10 9.34
CA MET A 752 -10.64 3.08 9.30
C MET A 752 -9.98 3.77 10.51
N ALA A 753 -10.73 4.60 11.25
CA ALA A 753 -10.24 5.32 12.42
C ALA A 753 -10.43 4.58 13.76
N GLN A 754 -10.99 3.36 13.75
CA GLN A 754 -11.09 2.49 14.93
C GLN A 754 -10.45 1.12 14.70
N PRO A 755 -9.73 0.56 15.70
CA PRO A 755 -9.27 -0.82 15.60
C PRO A 755 -10.46 -1.78 15.69
N MET A 756 -10.64 -2.64 14.68
CA MET A 756 -11.77 -3.57 14.63
C MET A 756 -11.71 -4.61 15.76
N THR A 757 -12.58 -4.45 16.75
CA THR A 757 -13.14 -5.59 17.50
C THR A 757 -14.36 -6.10 16.73
N THR A 758 -14.27 -7.32 16.21
CA THR A 758 -15.32 -7.91 15.37
C THR A 758 -16.45 -8.52 16.20
N THR A 759 -17.63 -7.90 16.15
CA THR A 759 -18.90 -8.53 16.58
C THR A 759 -20.01 -8.30 15.55
N THR A 760 -20.13 -9.24 14.61
CA THR A 760 -21.23 -9.28 13.64
C THR A 760 -22.36 -10.17 14.16
N THR A 761 -23.50 -9.59 14.53
CA THR A 761 -24.76 -10.35 14.70
C THR A 761 -25.94 -9.64 14.05
N GLY A 762 -26.43 -10.21 12.95
CA GLY A 762 -27.75 -9.93 12.39
C GLY A 762 -28.71 -11.03 12.85
N VAL A 763 -29.72 -10.66 13.63
CA VAL A 763 -30.69 -11.56 14.29
C VAL A 763 -31.81 -11.98 13.32
N THR A 764 -32.32 -13.22 13.43
CA THR A 764 -33.76 -13.56 13.67
C THR A 764 -34.05 -15.06 13.41
N PRO A 765 -35.09 -15.67 14.03
CA PRO A 765 -35.45 -15.62 15.45
C PRO A 765 -35.66 -17.05 16.05
N GLY A 766 -35.96 -17.14 17.36
CA GLY A 766 -36.28 -18.40 18.06
C GLY A 766 -37.65 -19.03 17.68
N VAL A 767 -38.21 -19.99 18.44
CA VAL A 767 -38.11 -20.22 19.89
C VAL A 767 -38.44 -21.68 20.29
N SER A 768 -38.01 -22.08 21.50
CA SER A 768 -38.61 -23.08 22.41
C SER A 768 -38.30 -24.56 22.16
N SER A 769 -38.12 -25.42 23.18
CA SER A 769 -37.95 -25.30 24.65
C SER A 769 -37.48 -26.70 25.17
N THR A 770 -36.89 -26.95 26.33
CA THR A 770 -37.21 -26.55 27.72
C THR A 770 -36.02 -26.85 28.66
N GLN A 771 -35.81 -26.00 29.68
CA GLN A 771 -35.49 -26.30 31.11
C GLN A 771 -34.27 -27.23 31.42
N PHE A 772 -33.31 -26.93 32.30
CA PHE A 772 -33.17 -26.01 33.47
C PHE A 772 -31.67 -25.63 33.65
N SER A 773 -31.19 -24.75 34.54
CA SER A 773 -31.80 -23.93 35.62
C SER A 773 -31.22 -22.48 35.70
N SER A 774 -30.45 -22.14 36.75
CA SER A 774 -29.88 -20.84 37.19
C SER A 774 -29.12 -21.08 38.54
N PRO A 775 -28.44 -20.11 39.21
CA PRO A 775 -28.19 -18.67 38.92
C PRO A 775 -26.65 -18.32 38.88
N VAL A 776 -26.10 -17.10 38.73
CA VAL A 776 -26.33 -15.79 39.39
C VAL A 776 -25.77 -14.59 38.55
N ASP A 777 -26.60 -13.55 38.43
CA ASP A 777 -26.39 -12.07 38.33
C ASP A 777 -25.14 -11.36 37.72
N ALA A 778 -25.37 -10.74 36.53
CA ALA A 778 -25.33 -9.28 36.27
C ALA A 778 -23.98 -8.46 36.31
N PRO A 779 -23.95 -7.16 35.92
CA PRO A 779 -23.60 -6.80 34.54
C PRO A 779 -22.50 -5.70 34.37
N MET A 780 -21.92 -5.59 33.17
CA MET A 780 -21.00 -4.49 32.79
C MET A 780 -21.59 -3.60 31.68
N HIS A 781 -21.81 -2.32 31.98
CA HIS A 781 -22.19 -1.30 31.00
C HIS A 781 -20.97 -0.60 30.40
N PHE A 782 -20.88 -0.54 29.07
CA PHE A 782 -20.02 0.42 28.35
C PHE A 782 -20.88 1.51 27.71
N ALA A 783 -20.46 2.76 27.89
CA ALA A 783 -21.05 3.94 27.24
C ALA A 783 -19.92 4.88 26.79
N PHE A 784 -19.95 5.27 25.52
CA PHE A 784 -19.07 6.25 24.89
C PHE A 784 -19.88 7.51 24.56
N MET A 785 -19.36 8.71 24.85
CA MET A 785 -19.80 9.97 24.24
C MET A 785 -18.76 11.10 24.50
N PRO A 786 -18.83 12.30 23.88
CA PRO A 786 -17.90 12.63 22.79
C PRO A 786 -16.96 13.81 23.10
N ILE A 787 -16.17 14.17 22.08
CA ILE A 787 -15.18 15.26 22.05
C ILE A 787 -15.83 16.65 22.23
N GLN A 788 -15.15 17.50 23.01
CA GLN A 788 -14.96 18.93 22.72
C GLN A 788 -13.46 19.22 22.65
#